data_AF-A0AAJ7WJC4-F1
#
_entry.id   AF-A0AAJ7WJC4-F1
#
_cell.length_a   1.000
_cell.length_b   1.000
_cell.length_c   1.000
_cell.angle_alpha   90.00
_cell.angle_beta   90.00
_cell.angle_gamma   90.00
#
_symmetry.space_group_name_H-M   'P 1'
#
loop_
_entity.id
_entity.type
_entity.pdbx_description
1 polymer ?
#
loop_
_entity_poly.entity_id
_entity_poly.type
_entity_poly.pdbx_seq_one_letter_code
_entity_poly.pdbx_strand_id
1 'polypeptide(L)'
;MSRTALIFDDRMDQHRCPWDSTHPESPDRFTESMKRIREYGLVERCKVLNPRDATDDELRAIHSKKLIDNLRELKGCKDSEKMEQFCSKFDSVYANEHTVDLALSAAGCTIDLMKEVVNRRVDNGMAIIRPPGHHAMEGEHCGYCLFNNVAIAAKYAVEHMGLERVLIVDWDVHHGQASQFSFYDDPRVLYFSVHRYEHGSFWPELRESNFDFIGSGRGTGFNVNVPLNKVGVENWDYLNIFGHILLPMTAEFRPQLILVSSGFDASLGDLEGEMRLTPAMYAHMTHLLRPYAPLCVVLEGGYCIPALAEGVALVLKTLLNDPCPRMHNYEEAIYLPCPIMTETIKNVIAALKPHWKCFIQETSAAEALPQIKYLGTLGRSKPDTYPTKDYYPKQSPAEKEAFAEALQRLRERTDLIKAREPFVESSALEDFRDRSCVKSHRFVRVKSLAEAKELARGPTFLLNFVDNYSPTFQEAVYMLVIYVKKLYLETEHDAIVSMFSVIMPLFFKVYPDWVILHVDKQELTPALKMLYALCCEHFSWEGGLILVEGEPAQFSYPKEQFTYSKTTVLRNIQEACHSLKFEVNSCTMSDTGLIYDEFLAKHSCSWDPQHPESAERYTKCIESIKNHRLIERCTVLEPRDATLTELRLLHSGQLLEAFEATKHTSDPEDHKKFCSAFDAVFTDEHSYDVAVRAAGCAIELTDRIIAEKLTNGLALIRPPGHHSSKAEFSKFGLFNNVALAARHAVYVRQLTRVLIVDWDIDHGHGTQYTFCNDPRVLYFSIHRYEHGSFWPQLRASNFDEIGRDTAKGYTINVPLNKVGLENWDYLPIFHQLLMPIAMEFKPELILVSCGFGAALGDPEGGMRLTPAMFAHMTRMLQGFGPLCMIMEGGYCIPAVAESVALILRALLNDPVPRMINNRRKSRNVDPSVLESIANVITVMKPYWTCLRYCKSVEDVKSRVQYLGQRINEGAGLDALYEWPSFEVDEKLLEELETLKKRTDIITAGSKFRLIGPKEDVKLIRGFNPKEHRFIQVNSLKEARSLVSGSVLLVNFRDIKSTAFEESGSTIIINARKLGLRTEHDAVISMYSLVLPVYYKVYPDSVIVLGFPGNNGSSLSMLHALCCAHLSCEGGLILCDSAPAFVFFPDHKPQYQEWLAAYNLGEAARVFELDINQFVGK
;
A
#
# COMPACT_ATOMS: atom_id res chain seq x y z
N MET A 1 -24.53 19.94 8.33
CA MET A 1 -23.11 19.72 7.98
C MET A 1 -22.34 19.44 9.27
N SER A 2 -21.43 18.48 9.25
CA SER A 2 -20.48 18.22 10.34
C SER A 2 -19.71 19.50 10.65
N ARG A 3 -19.58 19.88 11.91
CA ARG A 3 -18.82 21.08 12.31
C ARG A 3 -17.46 20.64 12.85
N THR A 4 -16.38 21.08 12.22
CA THR A 4 -15.00 20.80 12.67
C THR A 4 -14.42 22.07 13.29
N ALA A 5 -13.89 21.96 14.51
CA ALA A 5 -13.15 23.05 15.14
C ALA A 5 -11.68 23.03 14.72
N LEU A 6 -11.09 24.22 14.57
CA LEU A 6 -9.65 24.41 14.44
C LEU A 6 -9.23 25.42 15.51
N ILE A 7 -8.22 25.08 16.31
CA ILE A 7 -7.68 26.00 17.33
C ILE A 7 -6.16 26.07 17.21
N PHE A 8 -5.63 27.28 17.29
CA PHE A 8 -4.21 27.57 17.29
C PHE A 8 -3.98 28.96 17.87
N ASP A 9 -2.73 29.24 18.24
CA ASP A 9 -2.27 30.57 18.61
C ASP A 9 -1.27 31.03 17.54
N ASP A 10 -1.48 32.18 16.92
CA ASP A 10 -0.56 32.67 15.88
C ASP A 10 0.85 32.93 16.43
N ARG A 11 1.01 33.03 17.76
CA ARG A 11 2.30 33.20 18.43
C ARG A 11 3.08 31.89 18.60
N MET A 12 2.55 30.74 18.18
CA MET A 12 3.25 29.44 18.31
C MET A 12 4.61 29.40 17.60
N ASP A 13 4.86 30.29 16.63
CA ASP A 13 6.15 30.46 15.96
C ASP A 13 7.22 31.16 16.82
N GLN A 14 6.82 31.77 17.94
CA GLN A 14 7.74 32.45 18.86
C GLN A 14 8.47 31.48 19.78
N HIS A 15 7.98 30.25 19.99
CA HIS A 15 8.70 29.20 20.71
C HIS A 15 9.80 28.59 19.82
N ARG A 16 11.05 28.95 20.10
CA ARG A 16 12.27 28.50 19.38
C ARG A 16 13.46 28.41 20.33
N CYS A 17 14.39 27.50 20.04
CA CYS A 17 15.60 27.34 20.84
C CYS A 17 16.55 28.54 20.65
N PRO A 18 16.89 29.30 21.72
CA PRO A 18 17.75 30.48 21.60
C PRO A 18 19.23 30.18 21.29
N TRP A 19 19.69 28.98 21.61
CA TRP A 19 21.10 28.60 21.57
C TRP A 19 21.44 27.55 20.50
N ASP A 20 20.43 27.04 19.79
CA ASP A 20 20.56 26.08 18.70
C ASP A 20 19.51 26.35 17.62
N SER A 21 19.92 26.97 16.52
CA SER A 21 19.04 27.31 15.39
C SER A 21 18.63 26.11 14.54
N THR A 22 19.23 24.94 14.76
CA THR A 22 18.96 23.71 13.99
C THR A 22 18.10 22.70 14.75
N HIS A 23 17.61 23.07 15.93
CA HIS A 23 16.78 22.21 16.77
C HIS A 23 15.54 21.68 16.01
N PRO A 24 15.24 20.37 16.07
CA PRO A 24 14.17 19.75 15.26
C PRO A 24 12.78 20.26 15.67
N GLU A 25 12.55 20.40 16.97
CA GLU A 25 11.36 21.07 17.51
C GLU A 25 11.51 22.58 17.28
N SER A 26 10.90 23.08 16.19
CA SER A 26 11.14 24.41 15.63
C SER A 26 9.83 25.10 15.18
N PRO A 27 9.83 26.44 15.02
CA PRO A 27 8.69 27.20 14.51
C PRO A 27 8.11 26.69 13.18
N ASP A 28 8.95 26.14 12.31
CA ASP A 28 8.57 25.64 10.99
C ASP A 28 7.50 24.54 11.06
N ARG A 29 7.47 23.79 12.16
CA ARG A 29 6.43 22.79 12.42
C ARG A 29 5.03 23.39 12.44
N PHE A 30 4.88 24.58 13.02
CA PHE A 30 3.63 25.32 13.06
C PHE A 30 3.38 26.07 11.75
N THR A 31 4.37 26.84 11.28
CA THR A 31 4.19 27.77 10.16
C THR A 31 3.92 27.03 8.85
N GLU A 32 4.66 25.96 8.54
CA GLU A 32 4.46 25.19 7.30
C GLU A 32 3.18 24.34 7.36
N SER A 33 2.81 23.81 8.52
CA SER A 33 1.50 23.14 8.71
C SER A 33 0.34 24.10 8.45
N MET A 34 0.38 25.29 9.05
CA MET A 34 -0.66 26.31 8.85
C MET A 34 -0.68 26.84 7.41
N LYS A 35 0.49 27.00 6.79
CA LYS A 35 0.60 27.35 5.37
C LYS A 35 -0.05 26.30 4.49
N ARG A 36 0.24 25.00 4.70
CA ARG A 36 -0.36 23.93 3.92
C ARG A 36 -1.89 23.84 4.10
N ILE A 37 -2.37 24.02 5.32
CA ILE A 37 -3.81 24.10 5.61
C ILE A 37 -4.48 25.25 4.83
N ARG A 38 -3.82 26.42 4.75
CA ARG A 38 -4.31 27.58 3.99
C ARG A 38 -4.22 27.35 2.48
N GLU A 39 -3.15 26.73 1.98
CA GLU A 39 -3.01 26.34 0.56
C GLU A 39 -4.16 25.42 0.11
N TYR A 40 -4.65 24.56 1.00
CA TYR A 40 -5.80 23.69 0.75
C TYR A 40 -7.17 24.33 1.06
N GLY A 41 -7.22 25.60 1.48
CA GLY A 41 -8.48 26.31 1.79
C GLY A 41 -9.27 25.67 2.93
N LEU A 42 -8.58 25.12 3.94
CA LEU A 42 -9.21 24.35 5.03
C LEU A 42 -9.60 25.21 6.24
N VAL A 43 -8.99 26.37 6.42
CA VAL A 43 -9.27 27.26 7.57
C VAL A 43 -10.71 27.76 7.49
N GLU A 44 -11.12 28.21 6.30
CA GLU A 44 -12.44 28.80 6.04
C GLU A 44 -13.58 27.80 6.21
N ARG A 45 -13.26 26.50 6.17
CA ARG A 45 -14.19 25.38 6.35
C ARG A 45 -14.33 24.98 7.82
N CYS A 46 -13.47 25.48 8.70
CA CYS A 46 -13.46 25.17 10.12
C CYS A 46 -14.14 26.26 10.96
N LYS A 47 -14.68 25.87 12.11
CA LYS A 47 -14.96 26.80 13.21
C LYS A 47 -13.65 27.12 13.91
N VAL A 48 -13.03 28.25 13.57
CA VAL A 48 -11.82 28.71 14.26
C VAL A 48 -12.18 29.17 15.68
N LEU A 49 -11.50 28.61 16.68
CA LEU A 49 -11.67 28.95 18.08
C LEU A 49 -10.55 29.90 18.52
N ASN A 50 -10.85 30.78 19.47
CA ASN A 50 -9.83 31.67 20.05
C ASN A 50 -8.98 30.90 21.07
N PRO A 51 -7.65 31.06 21.06
CA PRO A 51 -6.78 30.49 22.07
C PRO A 51 -6.98 31.18 23.43
N ARG A 52 -6.67 30.47 24.52
CA ARG A 52 -6.58 31.03 25.86
C ARG A 52 -5.51 30.29 26.67
N ASP A 53 -5.07 30.93 27.74
CA ASP A 53 -4.16 30.32 28.70
C ASP A 53 -4.91 29.32 29.61
N ALA A 54 -4.29 28.18 29.91
CA ALA A 54 -4.73 27.27 30.95
C ALA A 54 -4.57 27.92 32.35
N THR A 55 -5.53 27.65 33.22
CA THR A 55 -5.50 28.12 34.62
C THR A 55 -4.64 27.20 35.50
N ASP A 56 -4.17 27.71 36.64
CA ASP A 56 -3.43 26.89 37.63
C ASP A 56 -4.21 25.66 38.07
N ASP A 57 -5.53 25.77 38.23
CA ASP A 57 -6.38 24.66 38.63
C ASP A 57 -6.43 23.58 37.55
N GLU A 58 -6.50 23.96 36.28
CA GLU A 58 -6.45 23.04 35.15
C GLU A 58 -5.08 22.34 35.05
N LEU A 59 -3.97 23.08 35.22
CA LEU A 59 -2.63 22.48 35.18
C LEU A 59 -2.37 21.54 36.37
N ARG A 60 -2.85 21.91 37.57
CA ARG A 60 -2.70 21.12 38.81
C ARG A 60 -3.48 19.80 38.79
N ALA A 61 -4.31 19.58 37.78
CA ALA A 61 -4.97 18.29 37.57
C ALA A 61 -3.98 17.16 37.22
N ILE A 62 -2.82 17.52 36.63
CA ILE A 62 -1.74 16.58 36.25
C ILE A 62 -0.41 16.96 36.89
N HIS A 63 -0.08 18.25 36.99
CA HIS A 63 1.25 18.71 37.39
C HIS A 63 1.32 19.19 38.83
N SER A 64 2.45 18.92 39.47
CA SER A 64 2.76 19.47 40.79
C SER A 64 2.88 20.99 40.73
N LYS A 65 2.45 21.65 41.82
CA LYS A 65 2.64 23.10 41.97
C LYS A 65 4.10 23.53 41.78
N LYS A 66 5.04 22.71 42.26
CA LYS A 66 6.48 22.97 42.15
C LYS A 66 6.93 23.04 40.68
N LEU A 67 6.48 22.11 39.83
CA LEU A 67 6.82 22.13 38.40
C LEU A 67 6.32 23.42 37.73
N ILE A 68 5.05 23.78 38.00
CA ILE A 68 4.40 24.97 37.43
C ILE A 68 5.13 26.26 37.87
N ASP A 69 5.43 26.38 39.16
CA ASP A 69 6.11 27.55 39.72
C ASP A 69 7.54 27.67 39.14
N ASN A 70 8.28 26.57 39.04
CA ASN A 70 9.63 26.54 38.47
C ASN A 70 9.65 27.05 37.02
N LEU A 71 8.71 26.61 36.18
CA LEU A 71 8.64 27.07 34.79
C LEU A 71 8.32 28.56 34.71
N ARG A 72 7.45 29.07 35.60
CA ARG A 72 7.06 30.49 35.64
C ARG A 72 8.20 31.42 36.02
N GLU A 73 9.25 30.95 36.68
CA GLU A 73 10.45 31.76 36.93
C GLU A 73 11.15 32.20 35.63
N LEU A 74 10.90 31.50 34.52
CA LEU A 74 11.40 31.87 33.20
C LEU A 74 10.53 32.90 32.47
N LYS A 75 9.35 33.27 33.00
CA LYS A 75 8.42 34.17 32.33
C LYS A 75 9.07 35.53 32.08
N GLY A 76 9.20 35.90 30.79
CA GLY A 76 9.86 37.15 30.38
C GLY A 76 11.37 37.18 30.59
N CYS A 77 12.01 36.05 30.92
CA CYS A 77 13.45 35.94 31.03
C CYS A 77 14.10 36.08 29.65
N LYS A 78 14.99 37.07 29.49
CA LYS A 78 15.74 37.32 28.25
C LYS A 78 17.18 36.82 28.28
N ASP A 79 17.59 36.25 29.41
CA ASP A 79 18.92 35.70 29.61
C ASP A 79 18.96 34.26 29.10
N SER A 80 19.56 34.06 27.92
CA SER A 80 19.65 32.76 27.27
C SER A 80 20.50 31.77 28.06
N GLU A 81 21.55 32.21 28.75
CA GLU A 81 22.40 31.32 29.55
C GLU A 81 21.64 30.81 30.78
N LYS A 82 20.89 31.68 31.45
CA LYS A 82 20.03 31.27 32.56
C LYS A 82 18.95 30.28 32.12
N MET A 83 18.37 30.47 30.94
CA MET A 83 17.39 29.54 30.38
C MET A 83 18.03 28.20 30.01
N GLU A 84 19.22 28.21 29.40
CA GLU A 84 19.96 26.99 29.07
C GLU A 84 20.32 26.19 30.34
N GLN A 85 20.78 26.88 31.40
CA GLN A 85 21.06 26.27 32.72
C GLN A 85 19.80 25.70 33.41
N PHE A 86 18.63 26.30 33.19
CA PHE A 86 17.38 25.71 33.66
C PHE A 86 17.06 24.45 32.87
N CYS A 87 17.13 24.54 31.54
CA CYS A 87 16.76 23.46 30.63
C CYS A 87 17.69 22.26 30.75
N SER A 88 18.98 22.47 31.02
CA SER A 88 19.96 21.41 31.25
C SER A 88 19.65 20.52 32.44
N LYS A 89 18.65 20.82 33.28
CA LYS A 89 18.21 19.96 34.39
C LYS A 89 17.21 18.87 33.96
N PHE A 90 16.77 18.95 32.71
CA PHE A 90 15.70 18.15 32.13
C PHE A 90 16.17 17.53 30.82
N ASP A 91 15.69 16.33 30.54
CA ASP A 91 16.05 15.62 29.32
C ASP A 91 15.36 16.25 28.10
N SER A 92 16.17 16.73 27.15
CA SER A 92 15.72 17.21 25.84
C SER A 92 14.67 18.33 25.94
N VAL A 93 14.93 19.36 26.74
CA VAL A 93 14.05 20.54 26.89
C VAL A 93 14.78 21.81 26.47
N TYR A 94 14.06 22.76 25.89
CA TYR A 94 14.53 24.13 25.72
C TYR A 94 13.43 25.14 26.07
N ALA A 95 13.83 26.38 26.32
CA ALA A 95 12.91 27.48 26.61
C ALA A 95 13.46 28.82 26.11
N ASN A 96 12.53 29.76 25.85
CA ASN A 96 12.80 31.15 25.57
C ASN A 96 11.82 32.06 26.32
N GLU A 97 11.89 33.38 26.09
CA GLU A 97 11.06 34.36 26.81
C GLU A 97 9.55 34.18 26.65
N HIS A 98 9.10 33.48 25.60
CA HIS A 98 7.69 33.26 25.24
C HIS A 98 7.19 31.86 25.64
N THR A 99 8.09 30.94 25.95
CA THR A 99 7.78 29.53 26.22
C THR A 99 6.69 29.35 27.28
N VAL A 100 6.74 30.10 28.38
CA VAL A 100 5.76 29.97 29.47
C VAL A 100 4.34 30.29 28.98
N ASP A 101 4.18 31.41 28.27
CA ASP A 101 2.87 31.85 27.79
C ASP A 101 2.32 30.90 26.71
N LEU A 102 3.19 30.39 25.84
CA LEU A 102 2.79 29.44 24.79
C LEU A 102 2.46 28.05 25.33
N ALA A 103 3.16 27.58 26.37
CA ALA A 103 2.81 26.34 27.06
C ALA A 103 1.44 26.43 27.76
N LEU A 104 1.11 27.59 28.35
CA LEU A 104 -0.22 27.85 28.90
C LEU A 104 -1.28 27.88 27.80
N SER A 105 -0.99 28.55 26.68
CA SER A 105 -1.90 28.64 25.53
C SER A 105 -2.14 27.26 24.90
N ALA A 106 -1.10 26.44 24.74
CA ALA A 106 -1.19 25.07 24.21
C ALA A 106 -2.15 24.18 25.04
N ALA A 107 -2.00 24.18 26.37
CA ALA A 107 -2.88 23.45 27.27
C ALA A 107 -4.33 24.00 27.23
N GLY A 108 -4.49 25.32 27.25
CA GLY A 108 -5.81 25.97 27.21
C GLY A 108 -6.56 25.73 25.90
N CYS A 109 -5.87 25.78 24.77
CA CYS A 109 -6.40 25.44 23.45
C CYS A 109 -6.94 24.01 23.42
N THR A 110 -6.17 23.06 23.97
CA THR A 110 -6.54 21.65 23.98
C THR A 110 -7.80 21.39 24.81
N ILE A 111 -7.89 22.03 25.99
CA ILE A 111 -9.07 21.95 26.86
C ILE A 111 -10.31 22.53 26.16
N ASP A 112 -10.18 23.69 25.51
CA ASP A 112 -11.33 24.37 24.89
C ASP A 112 -11.83 23.67 23.62
N LEU A 113 -10.92 23.12 22.81
CA LEU A 113 -11.28 22.21 21.73
C LEU A 113 -12.10 21.03 22.26
N MET A 114 -11.59 20.37 23.30
CA MET A 114 -12.27 19.23 23.93
C MET A 114 -13.65 19.63 24.46
N LYS A 115 -13.77 20.78 25.15
CA LYS A 115 -15.06 21.29 25.65
C LYS A 115 -16.06 21.50 24.52
N GLU A 116 -15.65 22.10 23.39
CA GLU A 116 -16.54 22.34 22.24
C GLU A 116 -17.04 21.03 21.61
N VAL A 117 -16.16 20.03 21.52
CA VAL A 117 -16.46 18.69 20.99
C VAL A 117 -17.39 17.91 21.93
N VAL A 118 -17.08 17.85 23.22
CA VAL A 118 -17.88 17.13 24.22
C VAL A 118 -19.27 17.76 24.37
N ASN A 119 -19.36 19.09 24.37
CA ASN A 119 -20.63 19.83 24.41
C ASN A 119 -21.42 19.78 23.08
N ARG A 120 -20.93 19.05 22.07
CA ARG A 120 -21.59 18.88 20.75
C ARG A 120 -21.82 20.19 20.00
N ARG A 121 -21.04 21.23 20.31
CA ARG A 121 -21.02 22.49 19.54
C ARG A 121 -20.27 22.31 18.22
N VAL A 122 -19.34 21.36 18.20
CA VAL A 122 -18.70 20.79 17.02
C VAL A 122 -18.71 19.26 17.13
N ASP A 123 -18.49 18.58 16.01
CA ASP A 123 -18.40 17.12 15.97
C ASP A 123 -17.00 16.64 16.35
N ASN A 124 -15.99 17.34 15.89
CA ASN A 124 -14.57 17.02 16.07
C ASN A 124 -13.74 18.30 15.95
N GLY A 125 -12.42 18.19 16.10
CA GLY A 125 -11.53 19.26 15.72
C GLY A 125 -10.06 18.96 15.95
N MET A 126 -9.23 19.93 15.60
CA MET A 126 -7.77 19.83 15.66
C MET A 126 -7.16 21.04 16.37
N ALA A 127 -6.20 20.79 17.25
CA ALA A 127 -5.36 21.79 17.90
C ALA A 127 -3.95 21.75 17.29
N ILE A 128 -3.53 22.87 16.68
CA ILE A 128 -2.20 23.01 16.10
C ILE A 128 -1.39 23.91 17.04
N ILE A 129 -0.70 23.26 17.96
CA ILE A 129 -0.10 23.89 19.14
C ILE A 129 1.35 23.44 19.30
N ARG A 130 2.14 24.28 19.99
CA ARG A 130 3.51 23.99 20.44
C ARG A 130 3.76 24.76 21.74
N PRO A 131 4.51 24.25 22.72
CA PRO A 131 5.22 22.96 22.74
C PRO A 131 4.27 21.74 22.83
N PRO A 132 4.77 20.53 22.47
CA PRO A 132 4.06 19.26 22.69
C PRO A 132 3.87 18.95 24.19
N GLY A 133 3.20 17.84 24.51
CA GLY A 133 2.78 17.53 25.88
C GLY A 133 2.97 16.10 26.39
N HIS A 134 2.90 15.06 25.57
CA HIS A 134 2.76 13.67 26.05
C HIS A 134 3.91 13.10 26.93
N HIS A 135 5.07 13.77 26.97
CA HIS A 135 6.20 13.41 27.85
C HIS A 135 6.27 14.21 29.17
N ALA A 136 5.46 15.26 29.35
CA ALA A 136 5.54 16.13 30.53
C ALA A 136 4.93 15.45 31.78
N MET A 137 5.81 15.02 32.69
CA MET A 137 5.46 14.31 33.92
C MET A 137 4.83 15.23 34.99
N GLU A 138 4.28 14.66 36.06
CA GLU A 138 3.75 15.43 37.20
C GLU A 138 4.80 16.41 37.78
N GLY A 139 6.05 15.97 37.89
CA GLY A 139 7.13 16.70 38.54
C GLY A 139 8.29 17.11 37.64
N GLU A 140 8.21 16.86 36.33
CA GLU A 140 9.37 16.97 35.42
C GLU A 140 8.96 17.32 33.98
N HIS A 141 9.68 18.28 33.38
CA HIS A 141 9.64 18.56 31.94
C HIS A 141 10.54 17.55 31.21
N CYS A 142 10.16 17.13 30.00
CA CYS A 142 10.90 16.08 29.27
C CYS A 142 10.53 16.08 27.79
N GLY A 143 11.47 15.78 26.89
CA GLY A 143 11.19 15.48 25.48
C GLY A 143 10.42 16.59 24.76
N TYR A 144 10.91 17.82 24.86
CA TYR A 144 10.30 19.05 24.35
C TYR A 144 8.96 19.44 25.01
N CYS A 145 8.42 18.60 25.90
CA CYS A 145 7.12 18.79 26.53
C CYS A 145 7.24 19.52 27.87
N LEU A 146 6.37 20.53 28.08
CA LEU A 146 6.35 21.33 29.30
C LEU A 146 5.14 21.05 30.18
N PHE A 147 3.96 20.99 29.57
CA PHE A 147 2.70 20.55 30.20
C PHE A 147 2.03 19.49 29.33
N ASN A 148 1.39 18.51 29.95
CA ASN A 148 0.76 17.41 29.23
C ASN A 148 -0.64 17.81 28.74
N ASN A 149 -0.67 18.43 27.56
CA ASN A 149 -1.86 19.01 26.93
C ASN A 149 -3.04 18.01 26.88
N VAL A 150 -2.78 16.79 26.41
CA VAL A 150 -3.81 15.75 26.22
C VAL A 150 -4.25 15.15 27.56
N ALA A 151 -3.32 14.87 28.48
CA ALA A 151 -3.69 14.36 29.81
C ALA A 151 -4.51 15.38 30.61
N ILE A 152 -4.16 16.66 30.56
CA ILE A 152 -4.95 17.73 31.21
C ILE A 152 -6.38 17.76 30.66
N ALA A 153 -6.55 17.68 29.33
CA ALA A 153 -7.87 17.67 28.72
C ALA A 153 -8.67 16.40 29.06
N ALA A 154 -8.03 15.22 29.08
CA ALA A 154 -8.67 13.97 29.48
C ALA A 154 -9.15 14.02 30.94
N LYS A 155 -8.28 14.49 31.85
CA LYS A 155 -8.58 14.67 33.27
C LYS A 155 -9.74 15.65 33.47
N TYR A 156 -9.73 16.78 32.76
CA TYR A 156 -10.83 17.74 32.79
C TYR A 156 -12.16 17.11 32.30
N ALA A 157 -12.13 16.35 31.22
CA ALA A 157 -13.31 15.69 30.68
C ALA A 157 -13.92 14.70 31.68
N VAL A 158 -13.08 13.94 32.38
CA VAL A 158 -13.50 12.96 33.38
C VAL A 158 -14.01 13.63 34.65
N GLU A 159 -13.28 14.60 35.20
CA GLU A 159 -13.56 15.17 36.53
C GLU A 159 -14.57 16.31 36.52
N HIS A 160 -14.58 17.13 35.46
CA HIS A 160 -15.45 18.31 35.37
C HIS A 160 -16.60 18.17 34.39
N MET A 161 -16.48 17.28 33.39
CA MET A 161 -17.56 17.04 32.41
C MET A 161 -18.26 15.69 32.62
N GLY A 162 -17.82 14.89 33.58
CA GLY A 162 -18.47 13.64 33.99
C GLY A 162 -18.39 12.53 32.94
N LEU A 163 -17.37 12.52 32.09
CA LEU A 163 -17.12 11.40 31.20
C LEU A 163 -16.58 10.20 32.01
N GLU A 164 -17.09 9.02 31.70
CA GLU A 164 -16.71 7.76 32.33
C GLU A 164 -15.68 6.99 31.52
N ARG A 165 -15.58 7.27 30.21
CA ARG A 165 -14.73 6.54 29.26
C ARG A 165 -14.12 7.49 28.23
N VAL A 166 -12.84 7.78 28.39
CA VAL A 166 -12.03 8.57 27.44
C VAL A 166 -10.95 7.67 26.88
N LEU A 167 -10.79 7.64 25.55
CA LEU A 167 -9.69 6.94 24.90
C LEU A 167 -8.65 7.97 24.47
N ILE A 168 -7.40 7.77 24.89
CA ILE A 168 -6.24 8.48 24.37
C ILE A 168 -5.54 7.55 23.37
N VAL A 169 -5.43 7.98 22.11
CA VAL A 169 -4.63 7.30 21.08
C VAL A 169 -3.39 8.14 20.85
N ASP A 170 -2.24 7.62 21.24
CA ASP A 170 -0.94 8.20 20.96
C ASP A 170 -0.30 7.46 19.78
N TRP A 171 -0.21 8.14 18.64
CA TRP A 171 0.46 7.61 17.45
C TRP A 171 1.77 8.34 17.14
N ASP A 172 2.21 9.21 18.06
CA ASP A 172 3.58 9.74 18.04
C ASP A 172 4.56 8.57 18.13
N VAL A 173 5.69 8.67 17.42
CA VAL A 173 6.66 7.57 17.39
C VAL A 173 7.35 7.37 18.73
N HIS A 174 7.29 8.34 19.64
CA HIS A 174 7.79 8.22 21.00
C HIS A 174 6.69 7.77 21.97
N HIS A 175 7.08 7.01 22.98
CA HIS A 175 6.14 6.63 24.04
C HIS A 175 5.76 7.85 24.88
N GLY A 176 4.49 8.23 24.94
CA GLY A 176 3.97 9.24 25.87
C GLY A 176 3.94 8.77 27.33
N GLN A 177 5.11 8.55 27.95
CA GLN A 177 5.24 8.01 29.30
C GLN A 177 4.46 8.81 30.34
N ALA A 178 4.38 10.12 30.21
CA ALA A 178 3.64 10.94 31.17
C ALA A 178 2.13 10.75 31.03
N SER A 179 1.62 10.56 29.82
CA SER A 179 0.22 10.21 29.58
C SER A 179 -0.11 8.84 30.18
N GLN A 180 0.77 7.84 30.00
CA GLN A 180 0.66 6.53 30.66
C GLN A 180 0.56 6.67 32.19
N PHE A 181 1.52 7.37 32.82
CA PHE A 181 1.57 7.47 34.28
C PHE A 181 0.41 8.28 34.85
N SER A 182 -0.12 9.27 34.12
CA SER A 182 -1.25 10.10 34.54
C SER A 182 -2.54 9.31 34.78
N PHE A 183 -2.69 8.15 34.14
CA PHE A 183 -3.91 7.34 34.18
C PHE A 183 -3.66 5.87 34.53
N TYR A 184 -2.46 5.54 35.03
CA TYR A 184 -2.02 4.15 35.17
C TYR A 184 -2.94 3.29 36.05
N ASP A 185 -3.66 3.91 37.00
CA ASP A 185 -4.61 3.27 37.91
C ASP A 185 -6.10 3.64 37.66
N ASP A 186 -6.40 4.41 36.60
CA ASP A 186 -7.74 4.94 36.32
C ASP A 186 -8.42 4.21 35.14
N PRO A 187 -9.42 3.32 35.37
CA PRO A 187 -10.11 2.61 34.30
C PRO A 187 -11.01 3.49 33.43
N ARG A 188 -11.22 4.76 33.80
CA ARG A 188 -12.02 5.69 33.00
C ARG A 188 -11.27 6.19 31.78
N VAL A 189 -9.95 6.03 31.75
CA VAL A 189 -9.11 6.43 30.62
C VAL A 189 -8.38 5.20 30.08
N LEU A 190 -8.66 4.84 28.83
CA LEU A 190 -7.87 3.86 28.09
C LEU A 190 -6.76 4.60 27.37
N TYR A 191 -5.50 4.33 27.71
CA TYR A 191 -4.34 4.86 27.02
C TYR A 191 -3.79 3.81 26.05
N PHE A 192 -3.61 4.19 24.80
CA PHE A 192 -3.02 3.37 23.75
C PHE A 192 -1.87 4.13 23.11
N SER A 193 -0.68 3.53 23.02
CA SER A 193 0.49 4.11 22.36
C SER A 193 1.21 3.10 21.48
N VAL A 194 1.44 3.48 20.22
CA VAL A 194 2.34 2.77 19.30
C VAL A 194 3.61 3.61 19.14
N HIS A 195 4.78 3.03 19.42
CA HIS A 195 6.02 3.80 19.50
C HIS A 195 7.25 2.96 19.14
N ARG A 196 8.29 3.59 18.60
CA ARG A 196 9.62 3.00 18.44
C ARG A 196 10.14 2.61 19.82
N TYR A 197 10.65 1.39 19.94
CA TYR A 197 11.13 0.85 21.20
C TYR A 197 12.50 0.20 21.07
N GLU A 198 12.72 -0.61 20.02
CA GLU A 198 13.98 -1.34 19.79
C GLU A 198 14.47 -2.08 21.06
N HIS A 199 13.53 -2.76 21.72
CA HIS A 199 13.75 -3.42 23.01
C HIS A 199 14.22 -2.47 24.12
N GLY A 200 13.78 -1.21 24.11
CA GLY A 200 14.11 -0.20 25.11
C GLY A 200 15.45 0.50 24.88
N SER A 201 16.12 0.30 23.75
CA SER A 201 17.30 1.10 23.39
C SER A 201 16.96 2.44 22.73
N PHE A 202 15.71 2.63 22.28
CA PHE A 202 15.25 3.90 21.76
C PHE A 202 14.69 4.79 22.88
N TRP A 203 14.90 6.11 22.76
CA TRP A 203 14.45 7.10 23.73
C TRP A 203 12.92 7.01 23.93
N PRO A 204 12.40 7.07 25.17
CA PRO A 204 13.05 7.46 26.43
C PRO A 204 13.78 6.32 27.18
N GLU A 205 14.06 5.20 26.53
CA GLU A 205 14.77 4.04 27.11
C GLU A 205 14.11 3.52 28.41
N LEU A 206 12.77 3.43 28.44
CA LEU A 206 12.03 2.99 29.63
C LEU A 206 11.61 1.52 29.53
N ARG A 207 11.72 0.79 30.63
CA ARG A 207 11.18 -0.58 30.72
C ARG A 207 9.65 -0.55 30.68
N GLU A 208 9.08 0.51 31.24
CA GLU A 208 7.66 0.77 31.42
C GLU A 208 6.93 1.04 30.09
N SER A 209 7.67 1.30 29.01
CA SER A 209 7.10 1.48 27.67
C SER A 209 6.85 0.15 26.95
N ASN A 210 7.22 -1.00 27.53
CA ASN A 210 6.99 -2.30 26.88
C ASN A 210 5.54 -2.78 27.03
N PHE A 211 5.17 -3.80 26.26
CA PHE A 211 3.80 -4.34 26.15
C PHE A 211 3.21 -4.91 27.46
N ASP A 212 4.05 -5.36 28.41
CA ASP A 212 3.61 -5.99 29.66
C ASP A 212 3.23 -4.99 30.76
N PHE A 213 3.43 -3.69 30.52
CA PHE A 213 3.01 -2.61 31.41
C PHE A 213 1.57 -2.19 31.10
N ILE A 214 0.62 -2.90 31.71
CA ILE A 214 -0.81 -2.80 31.38
C ILE A 214 -1.63 -1.95 32.37
N GLY A 215 -1.01 -1.18 33.25
CA GLY A 215 -1.69 -0.42 34.31
C GLY A 215 -1.70 -1.15 35.66
N SER A 216 -2.15 -0.47 36.71
CA SER A 216 -2.18 -0.98 38.09
C SER A 216 -3.56 -0.82 38.74
N GLY A 217 -3.79 -1.55 39.83
CA GLY A 217 -5.01 -1.41 40.62
C GLY A 217 -6.29 -1.57 39.79
N ARG A 218 -7.11 -0.51 39.74
CA ARG A 218 -8.35 -0.50 38.95
C ARG A 218 -8.10 -0.23 37.46
N GLY A 219 -6.97 0.37 37.09
CA GLY A 219 -6.56 0.65 35.72
C GLY A 219 -5.84 -0.50 35.02
N THR A 220 -5.63 -1.64 35.67
CA THR A 220 -5.04 -2.82 35.02
C THR A 220 -5.89 -3.27 33.82
N GLY A 221 -5.25 -3.36 32.66
CA GLY A 221 -5.85 -3.60 31.35
C GLY A 221 -6.18 -2.33 30.55
N PHE A 222 -6.06 -1.13 31.14
CA PHE A 222 -6.41 0.15 30.50
C PHE A 222 -5.18 0.97 30.05
N ASN A 223 -3.98 0.39 30.11
CA ASN A 223 -2.78 0.90 29.48
C ASN A 223 -2.31 -0.08 28.41
N VAL A 224 -2.09 0.40 27.19
CA VAL A 224 -1.72 -0.42 26.04
C VAL A 224 -0.49 0.18 25.37
N ASN A 225 0.62 -0.53 25.49
CA ASN A 225 1.86 -0.18 24.81
C ASN A 225 2.09 -1.13 23.63
N VAL A 226 2.34 -0.59 22.44
CA VAL A 226 2.69 -1.34 21.23
C VAL A 226 4.13 -0.97 20.83
N PRO A 227 5.14 -1.67 21.40
CA PRO A 227 6.54 -1.35 21.21
C PRO A 227 7.08 -1.86 19.87
N LEU A 228 7.41 -0.96 18.95
CA LEU A 228 8.01 -1.27 17.67
C LEU A 228 9.50 -1.60 17.85
N ASN A 229 9.83 -2.89 17.84
CA ASN A 229 11.20 -3.38 18.02
C ASN A 229 12.06 -3.36 16.74
N LYS A 230 11.63 -2.61 15.72
CA LYS A 230 12.34 -2.41 14.45
C LYS A 230 11.93 -1.08 13.83
N VAL A 231 12.86 -0.39 13.19
CA VAL A 231 12.61 0.77 12.30
C VAL A 231 12.09 0.35 10.93
N GLY A 232 11.68 1.33 10.12
CA GLY A 232 11.19 1.11 8.75
C GLY A 232 9.81 0.48 8.66
N VAL A 233 9.01 0.59 9.72
CA VAL A 233 7.61 0.16 9.79
C VAL A 233 6.78 1.00 8.81
N GLU A 234 5.85 0.38 8.09
CA GLU A 234 5.08 1.01 7.01
C GLU A 234 3.59 1.17 7.36
N ASN A 235 2.81 1.75 6.43
CA ASN A 235 1.35 1.94 6.56
C ASN A 235 0.65 0.66 7.03
N TRP A 236 1.08 -0.47 6.47
CA TRP A 236 0.49 -1.78 6.71
C TRP A 236 0.58 -2.24 8.16
N ASP A 237 1.74 -2.07 8.77
CA ASP A 237 1.96 -2.48 10.15
C ASP A 237 1.02 -1.72 11.10
N TYR A 238 0.84 -0.41 10.88
CA TYR A 238 -0.08 0.42 11.65
C TYR A 238 -1.54 0.00 11.45
N LEU A 239 -1.93 -0.39 10.24
CA LEU A 239 -3.28 -0.92 10.00
C LEU A 239 -3.51 -2.24 10.73
N ASN A 240 -2.50 -3.09 10.85
CA ASN A 240 -2.61 -4.34 11.60
C ASN A 240 -2.67 -4.08 13.10
N ILE A 241 -1.84 -3.18 13.61
CA ILE A 241 -1.91 -2.71 14.99
C ILE A 241 -3.32 -2.16 15.29
N PHE A 242 -3.87 -1.35 14.38
CA PHE A 242 -5.23 -0.80 14.54
C PHE A 242 -6.29 -1.91 14.47
N GLY A 243 -6.26 -2.75 13.44
CA GLY A 243 -7.28 -3.78 13.18
C GLY A 243 -7.29 -4.92 14.19
N HIS A 244 -6.12 -5.34 14.69
CA HIS A 244 -5.97 -6.44 15.63
C HIS A 244 -5.96 -6.02 17.10
N ILE A 245 -5.58 -4.77 17.42
CA ILE A 245 -5.49 -4.31 18.83
C ILE A 245 -6.46 -3.16 19.08
N LEU A 246 -6.22 -1.98 18.48
CA LEU A 246 -6.89 -0.74 18.88
C LEU A 246 -8.40 -0.76 18.60
N LEU A 247 -8.83 -1.09 17.39
CA LEU A 247 -10.23 -1.02 16.98
C LEU A 247 -11.11 -2.05 17.70
N PRO A 248 -10.69 -3.32 17.89
CA PRO A 248 -11.40 -4.27 18.75
C PRO A 248 -11.59 -3.75 20.18
N MET A 249 -10.53 -3.22 20.79
CA MET A 249 -10.59 -2.66 22.14
C MET A 249 -11.46 -1.41 22.19
N THR A 250 -11.40 -0.55 21.17
CA THR A 250 -12.23 0.67 21.06
C THR A 250 -13.72 0.32 20.97
N ALA A 251 -14.06 -0.72 20.20
CA ALA A 251 -15.43 -1.23 20.10
C ALA A 251 -15.96 -1.77 21.44
N GLU A 252 -15.12 -2.49 22.19
CA GLU A 252 -15.47 -3.00 23.52
C GLU A 252 -15.56 -1.89 24.57
N PHE A 253 -14.58 -0.98 24.59
CA PHE A 253 -14.46 0.12 25.54
C PHE A 253 -15.58 1.16 25.35
N ARG A 254 -16.01 1.43 24.12
CA ARG A 254 -17.06 2.42 23.79
C ARG A 254 -16.76 3.81 24.39
N PRO A 255 -15.67 4.46 23.93
CA PRO A 255 -15.30 5.78 24.43
C PRO A 255 -16.41 6.82 24.18
N GLN A 256 -16.55 7.75 25.12
CA GLN A 256 -17.43 8.93 24.97
C GLN A 256 -16.71 10.09 24.29
N LEU A 257 -15.38 10.05 24.28
CA LEU A 257 -14.45 10.99 23.67
C LEU A 257 -13.18 10.21 23.28
N ILE A 258 -12.64 10.51 22.10
CA ILE A 258 -11.29 10.11 21.71
C ILE A 258 -10.43 11.37 21.61
N LEU A 259 -9.30 11.36 22.31
CA LEU A 259 -8.23 12.35 22.20
C LEU A 259 -7.07 11.68 21.47
N VAL A 260 -6.48 12.35 20.49
CA VAL A 260 -5.31 11.83 19.76
C VAL A 260 -4.11 12.71 20.06
N SER A 261 -3.09 12.12 20.68
CA SER A 261 -1.73 12.65 20.73
C SER A 261 -1.10 12.40 19.36
N SER A 262 -1.10 13.44 18.53
CA SER A 262 -0.88 13.33 17.09
C SER A 262 0.52 13.79 16.70
N GLY A 263 1.52 12.95 16.96
CA GLY A 263 2.85 13.08 16.39
C GLY A 263 2.90 12.64 14.93
N PHE A 264 3.74 13.29 14.13
CA PHE A 264 3.95 12.93 12.72
C PHE A 264 5.36 12.40 12.44
N ASP A 265 6.09 12.03 13.49
CA ASP A 265 7.47 11.55 13.47
C ASP A 265 7.62 10.07 13.11
N ALA A 266 6.51 9.33 13.01
CA ALA A 266 6.49 8.04 12.30
C ALA A 266 6.48 8.20 10.76
N SER A 267 6.47 9.43 10.24
CA SER A 267 6.40 9.68 8.80
C SER A 267 7.71 9.36 8.08
N LEU A 268 7.59 9.03 6.79
CA LEU A 268 8.70 8.94 5.87
C LEU A 268 9.56 10.22 5.90
N GLY A 269 10.86 10.03 6.14
CA GLY A 269 11.85 11.10 6.16
C GLY A 269 12.06 11.76 7.53
N ASP A 270 11.36 11.31 8.56
CA ASP A 270 11.64 11.71 9.94
C ASP A 270 12.81 10.91 10.52
N LEU A 271 13.79 11.61 11.07
CA LEU A 271 15.02 11.00 11.60
C LEU A 271 14.91 10.51 13.05
N GLU A 272 13.95 11.03 13.82
CA GLU A 272 13.74 10.52 15.17
C GLU A 272 13.02 9.16 15.08
N GLY A 273 11.97 9.09 14.24
CA GLY A 273 11.20 7.87 14.11
C GLY A 273 11.80 6.81 13.21
N GLU A 274 12.45 7.19 12.10
CA GLU A 274 12.98 6.26 11.08
C GLU A 274 11.94 5.25 10.55
N MET A 275 10.67 5.60 10.65
CA MET A 275 9.55 4.84 10.11
C MET A 275 9.25 5.29 8.67
N ARG A 276 8.26 4.66 8.03
CA ARG A 276 7.94 4.86 6.62
C ARG A 276 6.45 5.11 6.39
N LEU A 277 5.76 5.72 7.35
CA LEU A 277 4.35 6.07 7.15
C LEU A 277 4.25 7.18 6.12
N THR A 278 3.35 7.00 5.17
CA THR A 278 2.99 8.07 4.24
C THR A 278 2.03 9.05 4.92
N PRO A 279 2.02 10.34 4.52
CA PRO A 279 1.04 11.31 5.03
C PRO A 279 -0.42 10.84 4.89
N ALA A 280 -0.72 10.04 3.85
CA ALA A 280 -2.02 9.41 3.65
C ALA A 280 -2.45 8.54 4.83
N MET A 281 -1.53 7.83 5.47
CA MET A 281 -1.84 6.90 6.56
C MET A 281 -2.48 7.61 7.76
N TYR A 282 -2.06 8.83 8.08
CA TYR A 282 -2.66 9.62 9.16
C TYR A 282 -4.13 9.98 8.90
N ALA A 283 -4.49 10.23 7.64
CA ALA A 283 -5.89 10.40 7.24
C ALA A 283 -6.69 9.11 7.44
N HIS A 284 -6.13 7.95 7.11
CA HIS A 284 -6.78 6.65 7.34
C HIS A 284 -6.93 6.32 8.83
N MET A 285 -5.91 6.51 9.65
CA MET A 285 -6.01 6.35 11.11
C MET A 285 -7.07 7.26 11.71
N THR A 286 -7.12 8.52 11.28
CA THR A 286 -8.18 9.47 11.67
C THR A 286 -9.54 8.91 11.27
N HIS A 287 -9.72 8.50 10.01
CA HIS A 287 -10.98 7.99 9.49
C HIS A 287 -11.47 6.76 10.26
N LEU A 288 -10.58 5.83 10.60
CA LEU A 288 -10.90 4.61 11.35
C LEU A 288 -11.41 4.91 12.77
N LEU A 289 -10.98 6.00 13.42
CA LEU A 289 -11.40 6.36 14.78
C LEU A 289 -12.73 7.14 14.81
N ARG A 290 -13.04 7.91 13.76
CA ARG A 290 -14.21 8.80 13.68
C ARG A 290 -15.57 8.14 13.98
N PRO A 291 -15.83 6.88 13.61
CA PRO A 291 -17.13 6.25 13.87
C PRO A 291 -17.38 5.94 15.35
N TYR A 292 -16.33 5.83 16.18
CA TYR A 292 -16.44 5.34 17.55
C TYR A 292 -16.85 6.42 18.57
N ALA A 293 -16.33 7.65 18.42
CA ALA A 293 -16.65 8.76 19.33
C ALA A 293 -16.35 10.13 18.68
N PRO A 294 -16.77 11.25 19.31
CA PRO A 294 -16.19 12.55 19.04
C PRO A 294 -14.67 12.55 19.19
N LEU A 295 -13.98 13.26 18.30
CA LEU A 295 -12.54 13.17 18.12
C LEU A 295 -11.89 14.55 18.28
N CYS A 296 -10.88 14.65 19.12
CA CYS A 296 -9.98 15.82 19.18
C CYS A 296 -8.57 15.37 18.81
N VAL A 297 -7.97 15.99 17.81
CA VAL A 297 -6.59 15.71 17.38
C VAL A 297 -5.69 16.84 17.87
N VAL A 298 -4.61 16.51 18.55
CA VAL A 298 -3.72 17.49 19.20
C VAL A 298 -2.31 17.25 18.71
N LEU A 299 -1.69 18.25 18.09
CA LEU A 299 -0.32 18.12 17.55
C LEU A 299 0.69 17.83 18.68
N GLU A 300 1.51 16.78 18.49
CA GLU A 300 2.64 16.41 19.37
C GLU A 300 3.98 16.60 18.64
N GLY A 301 4.69 15.53 18.26
CA GLY A 301 5.95 15.51 17.50
C GLY A 301 5.81 15.57 15.99
N GLY A 302 6.85 15.16 15.26
CA GLY A 302 6.99 15.28 13.80
C GLY A 302 7.95 16.39 13.39
N TYR A 303 9.07 15.98 12.80
CA TYR A 303 10.25 16.83 12.58
C TYR A 303 10.70 16.84 11.10
N CYS A 304 10.21 15.89 10.28
CA CYS A 304 10.20 16.04 8.84
C CYS A 304 9.12 17.05 8.40
N ILE A 305 9.47 18.34 8.30
CA ILE A 305 8.53 19.43 8.02
C ILE A 305 7.61 19.18 6.81
N PRO A 306 8.09 18.69 5.65
CA PRO A 306 7.22 18.43 4.52
C PRO A 306 6.19 17.31 4.79
N ALA A 307 6.59 16.23 5.48
CA ALA A 307 5.68 15.15 5.81
C ALA A 307 4.66 15.57 6.87
N LEU A 308 5.11 16.27 7.91
CA LEU A 308 4.26 16.87 8.96
C LEU A 308 3.19 17.77 8.36
N ALA A 309 3.57 18.76 7.55
CA ALA A 309 2.63 19.72 6.99
C ALA A 309 1.57 19.06 6.11
N GLU A 310 1.96 18.05 5.33
CA GLU A 310 1.03 17.25 4.54
C GLU A 310 0.09 16.43 5.43
N GLY A 311 0.64 15.70 6.40
CA GLY A 311 -0.11 14.85 7.31
C GLY A 311 -1.15 15.64 8.11
N VAL A 312 -0.76 16.78 8.68
CA VAL A 312 -1.66 17.70 9.39
C VAL A 312 -2.83 18.14 8.51
N ALA A 313 -2.55 18.54 7.26
CA ALA A 313 -3.60 18.98 6.35
C ALA A 313 -4.54 17.83 5.92
N LEU A 314 -4.01 16.63 5.70
CA LEU A 314 -4.80 15.44 5.35
C LEU A 314 -5.66 14.93 6.52
N VAL A 315 -5.16 15.05 7.76
CA VAL A 315 -5.95 14.79 8.98
C VAL A 315 -7.10 15.80 9.08
N LEU A 316 -6.84 17.10 8.88
CA LEU A 316 -7.89 18.12 8.93
C LEU A 316 -8.94 17.93 7.82
N LYS A 317 -8.51 17.60 6.60
CA LYS A 317 -9.40 17.18 5.50
C LYS A 317 -10.31 16.03 5.93
N THR A 318 -9.74 15.00 6.55
CA THR A 318 -10.50 13.85 7.04
C THR A 318 -11.51 14.23 8.13
N LEU A 319 -11.14 15.13 9.06
CA LEU A 319 -12.06 15.66 10.07
C LEU A 319 -13.22 16.44 9.46
N LEU A 320 -12.93 17.21 8.39
CA LEU A 320 -13.90 17.94 7.56
C LEU A 320 -14.76 17.04 6.66
N ASN A 321 -14.51 15.72 6.67
CA ASN A 321 -15.17 14.67 5.87
C ASN A 321 -14.73 14.53 4.41
N ASP A 322 -13.63 15.17 4.03
CA ASP A 322 -13.02 14.88 2.73
C ASP A 322 -12.63 13.40 2.65
N PRO A 323 -12.60 12.82 1.44
CA PRO A 323 -12.18 11.44 1.25
C PRO A 323 -10.74 11.27 1.70
N CYS A 324 -10.44 10.09 2.24
CA CYS A 324 -9.05 9.73 2.48
C CYS A 324 -8.32 9.60 1.14
N PRO A 325 -7.08 10.09 1.03
CA PRO A 325 -6.26 9.87 -0.15
C PRO A 325 -5.98 8.37 -0.32
N ARG A 326 -5.69 7.95 -1.55
CA ARG A 326 -5.30 6.56 -1.82
C ARG A 326 -4.04 6.19 -1.05
N MET A 327 -4.03 5.00 -0.46
CA MET A 327 -2.84 4.47 0.20
C MET A 327 -1.88 3.93 -0.84
N HIS A 328 -0.73 4.58 -0.95
CA HIS A 328 0.43 4.08 -1.67
C HIS A 328 1.52 3.79 -0.64
N ASN A 329 2.18 2.63 -0.74
CA ASN A 329 3.42 2.39 0.00
C ASN A 329 4.55 3.19 -0.64
N TYR A 330 5.57 3.52 0.16
CA TYR A 330 6.76 4.19 -0.33
C TYR A 330 7.50 3.32 -1.36
N GLU A 331 7.63 2.02 -1.10
CA GLU A 331 8.18 1.03 -2.03
C GLU A 331 7.05 0.12 -2.57
N GLU A 332 7.10 -0.23 -3.85
CA GLU A 332 6.08 -1.09 -4.49
C GLU A 332 6.20 -2.58 -4.12
N ALA A 333 7.18 -2.93 -3.28
CA ALA A 333 7.51 -4.29 -2.88
C ALA A 333 6.32 -5.05 -2.28
N ILE A 334 6.37 -6.39 -2.42
CA ILE A 334 5.43 -7.31 -1.78
C ILE A 334 5.64 -7.20 -0.27
N TYR A 335 4.64 -6.69 0.44
CA TYR A 335 4.69 -6.60 1.89
C TYR A 335 4.67 -8.02 2.47
N LEU A 336 5.74 -8.39 3.17
CA LEU A 336 5.78 -9.59 4.00
C LEU A 336 5.61 -9.15 5.46
N PRO A 337 4.82 -9.88 6.27
CA PRO A 337 4.55 -9.50 7.65
C PRO A 337 5.87 -9.56 8.38
N CYS A 338 6.31 -8.42 8.90
CA CYS A 338 7.54 -8.37 9.65
C CYS A 338 7.40 -9.35 10.84
N PRO A 339 8.28 -10.36 10.99
CA PRO A 339 8.17 -11.31 12.11
C PRO A 339 8.17 -10.61 13.46
N ILE A 340 8.93 -9.51 13.57
CA ILE A 340 8.99 -8.65 14.75
C ILE A 340 7.63 -7.96 15.01
N MET A 341 6.92 -7.53 13.96
CA MET A 341 5.58 -6.96 14.10
C MET A 341 4.57 -8.01 14.55
N THR A 342 4.67 -9.23 14.01
CA THR A 342 3.85 -10.36 14.45
C THR A 342 4.07 -10.69 15.92
N GLU A 343 5.33 -10.72 16.35
CA GLU A 343 5.68 -10.90 17.76
C GLU A 343 5.11 -9.75 18.62
N THR A 344 5.26 -8.51 18.17
CA THR A 344 4.76 -7.31 18.88
C THR A 344 3.25 -7.40 19.11
N ILE A 345 2.47 -7.66 18.05
CA ILE A 345 1.01 -7.76 18.15
C ILE A 345 0.59 -8.89 19.11
N LYS A 346 1.24 -10.06 18.99
CA LYS A 346 0.95 -11.20 19.87
C LYS A 346 1.27 -10.92 21.34
N ASN A 347 2.41 -10.30 21.60
CA ASN A 347 2.82 -9.98 22.96
C ASN A 347 1.83 -9.02 23.63
N VAL A 348 1.34 -8.03 22.89
CA VAL A 348 0.30 -7.11 23.36
C VAL A 348 -1.03 -7.84 23.62
N ILE A 349 -1.50 -8.63 22.66
CA ILE A 349 -2.73 -9.42 22.81
C ILE A 349 -2.61 -10.37 24.01
N ALA A 350 -1.48 -11.08 24.15
CA ALA A 350 -1.25 -12.01 25.25
C ALA A 350 -1.28 -11.32 26.62
N ALA A 351 -0.70 -10.12 26.73
CA ALA A 351 -0.72 -9.33 27.97
C ALA A 351 -2.14 -8.84 28.32
N LEU A 352 -2.95 -8.48 27.33
CA LEU A 352 -4.27 -7.87 27.52
C LEU A 352 -5.44 -8.86 27.50
N LYS A 353 -5.24 -10.07 26.96
CA LYS A 353 -6.27 -11.12 26.83
C LYS A 353 -7.05 -11.41 28.12
N PRO A 354 -6.44 -11.42 29.33
CA PRO A 354 -7.19 -11.62 30.57
C PRO A 354 -8.21 -10.49 30.88
N HIS A 355 -8.05 -9.32 30.26
CA HIS A 355 -8.81 -8.10 30.57
C HIS A 355 -9.82 -7.72 29.48
N TRP A 356 -9.69 -8.24 28.26
CA TRP A 356 -10.49 -7.80 27.10
C TRP A 356 -11.15 -8.96 26.37
N LYS A 357 -12.49 -8.94 26.28
CA LYS A 357 -13.27 -10.03 25.68
C LYS A 357 -13.01 -10.18 24.19
N CYS A 358 -12.68 -9.09 23.50
CA CYS A 358 -12.31 -9.10 22.09
C CYS A 358 -11.11 -10.01 21.78
N PHE A 359 -10.28 -10.38 22.77
CA PHE A 359 -9.13 -11.27 22.61
C PHE A 359 -9.34 -12.70 23.15
N ILE A 360 -10.45 -12.97 23.84
CA ILE A 360 -10.66 -14.25 24.56
C ILE A 360 -10.87 -15.44 23.61
N GLN A 361 -11.19 -15.20 22.33
CA GLN A 361 -11.44 -16.27 21.35
C GLN A 361 -10.20 -16.78 20.62
N GLU A 362 -9.09 -16.04 20.63
CA GLU A 362 -7.84 -16.52 20.04
C GLU A 362 -7.18 -17.51 21.01
N THR A 363 -7.29 -18.82 20.72
CA THR A 363 -6.52 -19.97 21.22
C THR A 363 -6.87 -20.61 22.59
N SER A 364 -7.07 -21.93 22.51
CA SER A 364 -7.35 -22.92 23.57
C SER A 364 -6.09 -23.68 24.05
N ALA A 365 -4.89 -23.21 23.69
CA ALA A 365 -3.65 -23.80 24.18
C ALA A 365 -2.79 -22.76 24.89
N ALA A 366 -2.05 -23.22 25.90
CA ALA A 366 -1.03 -22.45 26.58
C ALA A 366 0.03 -22.01 25.56
N GLU A 367 -0.11 -20.80 25.02
CA GLU A 367 0.96 -20.14 24.28
C GLU A 367 2.15 -19.94 25.23
N ALA A 368 3.36 -20.12 24.71
CA ALA A 368 4.55 -19.81 25.48
C ALA A 368 4.50 -18.35 25.91
N LEU A 369 4.81 -18.08 27.18
CA LEU A 369 4.87 -16.71 27.70
C LEU A 369 5.81 -15.86 26.83
N PRO A 370 5.41 -14.62 26.48
CA PRO A 370 6.27 -13.68 25.75
C PRO A 370 7.65 -13.58 26.40
N GLN A 371 8.73 -13.68 25.63
CA GLN A 371 10.05 -13.39 26.14
C GLN A 371 10.22 -11.87 26.23
N ILE A 372 10.42 -11.38 27.46
CA ILE A 372 10.72 -9.98 27.69
C ILE A 372 12.20 -9.75 27.37
N LYS A 373 12.48 -8.93 26.36
CA LYS A 373 13.81 -8.43 26.04
C LYS A 373 13.87 -6.93 26.31
N TYR A 374 14.91 -6.53 27.04
CA TYR A 374 15.22 -5.13 27.33
C TYR A 374 16.72 -4.90 27.16
N LEU A 375 17.08 -3.99 26.27
CA LEU A 375 18.44 -3.58 25.91
C LEU A 375 18.77 -2.15 26.40
N GLY A 376 17.78 -1.43 26.92
CA GLY A 376 17.99 -0.13 27.55
C GLY A 376 18.82 -0.21 28.82
N THR A 377 19.17 0.96 29.37
CA THR A 377 19.98 1.02 30.59
C THR A 377 19.08 1.08 31.83
N LEU A 378 18.90 -0.04 32.53
CA LEU A 378 18.17 -0.04 33.82
C LEU A 378 18.96 0.73 34.89
N GLY A 379 18.27 1.58 35.65
CA GLY A 379 18.85 2.22 36.83
C GLY A 379 19.91 3.29 36.53
N ARG A 380 19.91 3.87 35.32
CA ARG A 380 20.75 5.03 35.01
C ARG A 380 20.41 6.16 35.98
N SER A 381 21.38 6.59 36.78
CA SER A 381 21.20 7.76 37.64
C SER A 381 20.97 8.98 36.75
N LYS A 382 19.92 9.76 37.04
CA LYS A 382 19.67 11.04 36.39
C LYS A 382 20.96 11.87 36.42
N PRO A 383 21.50 12.30 35.26
CA PRO A 383 22.70 13.12 35.25
C PRO A 383 22.42 14.46 35.93
N ASP A 384 23.46 15.07 36.51
CA ASP A 384 23.34 16.40 37.11
C ASP A 384 22.92 17.46 36.06
N THR A 385 23.38 17.28 34.81
CA THR A 385 23.01 18.10 33.66
C THR A 385 22.89 17.26 32.38
N TYR A 386 21.92 17.60 31.55
CA TYR A 386 21.70 17.07 30.21
C TYR A 386 22.33 17.98 29.14
N PRO A 387 22.75 17.41 27.99
CA PRO A 387 23.15 18.21 26.84
C PRO A 387 21.97 19.02 26.32
N THR A 388 22.23 20.28 25.95
CA THR A 388 21.23 21.24 25.44
C THR A 388 21.37 21.50 23.94
N LYS A 389 22.34 20.86 23.27
CA LYS A 389 22.64 20.92 21.84
C LYS A 389 23.15 19.57 21.34
N ASP A 390 23.03 19.33 20.04
CA ASP A 390 23.64 18.19 19.34
C ASP A 390 23.28 16.80 19.90
N TYR A 391 22.14 16.66 20.59
CA TYR A 391 21.66 15.39 21.15
C TYR A 391 20.63 14.67 20.27
N TYR A 392 20.23 15.30 19.16
CA TYR A 392 19.26 14.78 18.19
C TYR A 392 19.95 14.42 16.87
N PRO A 393 19.40 13.48 16.07
CA PRO A 393 19.95 13.07 14.79
C PRO A 393 19.93 14.22 13.77
N LYS A 394 20.98 14.32 12.95
CA LYS A 394 21.12 15.34 11.89
C LYS A 394 21.12 14.69 10.51
N GLN A 395 20.32 15.24 9.61
CA GLN A 395 20.19 14.74 8.23
C GLN A 395 21.15 15.44 7.28
N SER A 396 21.78 14.67 6.39
CA SER A 396 22.56 15.24 5.29
C SER A 396 21.66 15.97 4.27
N PRO A 397 22.18 16.96 3.53
CA PRO A 397 21.42 17.63 2.48
C PRO A 397 20.88 16.68 1.40
N ALA A 398 21.66 15.64 1.03
CA ALA A 398 21.26 14.67 0.02
C ALA A 398 20.08 13.80 0.46
N GLU A 399 20.07 13.35 1.72
CA GLU A 399 18.94 12.61 2.30
C GLU A 399 17.68 13.48 2.35
N LYS A 400 17.80 14.75 2.76
CA LYS A 400 16.67 15.71 2.76
C LYS A 400 16.07 15.86 1.36
N GLU A 401 16.91 15.97 0.34
CA GLU A 401 16.47 16.10 -1.05
C GLU A 401 15.76 14.83 -1.55
N ALA A 402 16.33 13.65 -1.28
CA ALA A 402 15.71 12.38 -1.65
C ALA A 402 14.32 12.18 -1.00
N PHE A 403 14.18 12.49 0.29
CA PHE A 403 12.87 12.43 0.96
C PHE A 403 11.90 13.51 0.46
N ALA A 404 12.39 14.71 0.15
CA ALA A 404 11.55 15.76 -0.43
C ALA A 404 10.98 15.34 -1.80
N GLU A 405 11.80 14.71 -2.65
CA GLU A 405 11.34 14.16 -3.93
C GLU A 405 10.31 13.04 -3.74
N ALA A 406 10.58 12.10 -2.83
CA ALA A 406 9.67 11.01 -2.49
C ALA A 406 8.30 11.53 -2.02
N LEU A 407 8.31 12.47 -1.08
CA LEU A 407 7.10 13.11 -0.56
C LEU A 407 6.39 13.90 -1.65
N GLN A 408 7.12 14.54 -2.57
CA GLN A 408 6.50 15.23 -3.70
C GLN A 408 5.78 14.25 -4.65
N ARG A 409 6.36 13.08 -4.93
CA ARG A 409 5.70 12.03 -5.72
C ARG A 409 4.44 11.51 -5.03
N LEU A 410 4.51 11.28 -3.72
CA LEU A 410 3.34 10.88 -2.91
C LEU A 410 2.25 11.96 -2.97
N ARG A 411 2.63 13.24 -2.77
CA ARG A 411 1.71 14.38 -2.86
C ARG A 411 0.97 14.45 -4.17
N GLU A 412 1.66 14.28 -5.29
CA GLU A 412 1.04 14.31 -6.62
C GLU A 412 0.06 13.16 -6.84
N ARG A 413 0.29 12.01 -6.19
CA ARG A 413 -0.63 10.86 -6.19
C ARG A 413 -1.81 11.07 -5.23
N THR A 414 -1.63 11.86 -4.17
CA THR A 414 -2.65 12.17 -3.17
C THR A 414 -3.33 13.53 -3.37
N ASP A 415 -3.02 14.25 -4.45
CA ASP A 415 -3.56 15.59 -4.71
C ASP A 415 -5.06 15.53 -5.01
N LEU A 416 -5.85 15.68 -3.94
CA LEU A 416 -7.32 15.70 -3.98
C LEU A 416 -7.87 16.99 -4.63
N ILE A 417 -7.04 17.99 -4.96
CA ILE A 417 -7.48 19.31 -5.45
C ILE A 417 -7.47 19.39 -6.97
N LYS A 418 -6.72 18.53 -7.67
CA LYS A 418 -6.81 18.44 -9.13
C LYS A 418 -8.15 17.81 -9.53
N ALA A 419 -9.17 18.65 -9.66
CA ALA A 419 -10.19 18.44 -10.68
C ALA A 419 -9.45 18.18 -11.99
N ARG A 420 -9.60 16.96 -12.52
CA ARG A 420 -9.01 16.59 -13.82
C ARG A 420 -9.46 17.64 -14.83
N GLU A 421 -8.52 18.24 -15.57
CA GLU A 421 -8.86 19.22 -16.60
C GLU A 421 -9.90 18.62 -17.55
N PRO A 422 -10.96 19.36 -17.94
CA PRO A 422 -11.95 18.85 -18.86
C PRO A 422 -11.29 18.51 -20.20
N PHE A 423 -11.37 17.24 -20.60
CA PHE A 423 -11.05 16.84 -21.96
C PHE A 423 -12.15 17.41 -22.87
N VAL A 424 -11.76 18.26 -23.82
CA VAL A 424 -12.68 18.81 -24.83
C VAL A 424 -13.20 17.65 -25.67
N GLU A 425 -14.52 17.42 -25.66
CA GLU A 425 -15.17 16.48 -26.57
C GLU A 425 -14.95 16.92 -28.02
N SER A 426 -14.11 16.20 -28.76
CA SER A 426 -14.18 16.22 -30.22
C SER A 426 -15.29 15.25 -30.64
N SER A 427 -16.44 15.81 -31.00
CA SER A 427 -17.52 15.13 -31.71
C SER A 427 -17.05 14.69 -33.10
N ALA A 428 -16.34 13.56 -33.17
CA ALA A 428 -16.04 12.85 -34.41
C ALA A 428 -15.54 11.43 -34.06
N LEU A 429 -16.45 10.52 -33.75
CA LEU A 429 -16.17 9.09 -33.60
C LEU A 429 -17.31 8.28 -34.25
N GLU A 430 -17.36 8.34 -35.57
CA GLU A 430 -17.84 7.23 -36.41
C GLU A 430 -16.75 6.97 -37.45
N ASP A 431 -15.62 6.45 -37.00
CA ASP A 431 -14.82 5.43 -37.67
C ASP A 431 -13.47 5.24 -36.96
N PHE A 432 -12.95 4.02 -37.05
CA PHE A 432 -11.65 3.53 -36.54
C PHE A 432 -11.61 2.96 -35.11
N ARG A 433 -11.78 1.63 -35.08
CA ARG A 433 -11.13 0.72 -34.14
C ARG A 433 -9.64 0.61 -34.50
N ASP A 434 -8.74 1.19 -33.72
CA ASP A 434 -7.52 0.48 -33.28
C ASP A 434 -6.85 1.19 -32.09
N ARG A 435 -6.26 0.41 -31.18
CA ARG A 435 -5.81 0.82 -29.85
C ARG A 435 -4.33 1.21 -29.83
N SER A 436 -3.98 2.30 -29.16
CA SER A 436 -2.90 2.35 -28.16
C SER A 436 -2.88 3.69 -27.44
N CYS A 437 -2.92 3.63 -26.11
CA CYS A 437 -3.12 4.75 -25.20
C CYS A 437 -1.74 5.26 -24.73
N VAL A 438 -1.39 6.51 -25.02
CA VAL A 438 -0.20 7.17 -24.46
C VAL A 438 -0.63 7.99 -23.23
N LYS A 439 -0.19 7.60 -22.03
CA LYS A 439 -0.37 8.39 -20.80
C LYS A 439 0.90 9.17 -20.47
N SER A 440 0.70 10.44 -20.09
CA SER A 440 1.53 11.35 -19.28
C SER A 440 3.05 11.39 -19.49
N HIS A 441 3.57 12.47 -20.09
CA HIS A 441 4.97 12.90 -19.95
C HIS A 441 5.04 14.37 -19.49
N ARG A 442 5.90 14.66 -18.51
CA ARG A 442 6.15 16.01 -17.96
C ARG A 442 6.95 16.86 -18.96
N PHE A 443 6.49 18.09 -19.22
CA PHE A 443 7.27 19.09 -19.94
C PHE A 443 8.19 19.85 -18.97
N VAL A 444 9.50 19.90 -19.25
CA VAL A 444 10.43 20.80 -18.57
C VAL A 444 10.34 22.17 -19.26
N ARG A 445 9.95 23.21 -18.51
CA ARG A 445 9.83 24.58 -19.03
C ARG A 445 11.18 25.28 -18.97
N VAL A 446 11.83 25.45 -20.11
CA VAL A 446 13.11 26.18 -20.24
C VAL A 446 12.82 27.67 -20.43
N LYS A 447 13.48 28.54 -19.66
CA LYS A 447 13.17 29.98 -19.62
C LYS A 447 13.89 30.78 -20.71
N SER A 448 14.93 30.22 -21.33
CA SER A 448 15.64 30.87 -22.44
C SER A 448 16.37 29.90 -23.37
N LEU A 449 16.67 30.37 -24.59
CA LEU A 449 17.42 29.61 -25.61
C LEU A 449 18.88 29.34 -25.19
N ALA A 450 19.44 30.12 -24.27
CA ALA A 450 20.80 29.91 -23.76
C ALA A 450 20.84 28.74 -22.78
N GLU A 451 19.84 28.61 -21.91
CA GLU A 451 19.66 27.51 -20.96
C GLU A 451 19.43 26.18 -21.71
N ALA A 452 18.67 26.21 -22.80
CA ALA A 452 18.50 25.06 -23.70
C ALA A 452 19.81 24.60 -24.37
N LYS A 453 20.72 25.55 -24.66
CA LYS A 453 22.01 25.28 -25.32
C LYS A 453 23.08 24.76 -24.35
N GLU A 454 23.02 25.10 -23.06
CA GLU A 454 23.88 24.48 -22.04
C GLU A 454 23.43 23.06 -21.71
N LEU A 455 22.12 22.83 -21.54
CA LEU A 455 21.55 21.49 -21.34
C LEU A 455 21.91 20.51 -22.47
N ALA A 456 22.01 21.00 -23.70
CA ALA A 456 22.36 20.21 -24.88
C ALA A 456 23.88 19.96 -25.07
N ARG A 457 24.75 20.64 -24.30
CA ARG A 457 26.22 20.56 -24.46
C ARG A 457 26.94 19.74 -23.38
N GLY A 458 26.23 19.30 -22.34
CA GLY A 458 26.78 18.42 -21.31
C GLY A 458 26.87 16.97 -21.80
N PRO A 459 28.02 16.27 -21.64
CA PRO A 459 28.15 14.84 -21.93
C PRO A 459 27.14 13.95 -21.17
N THR A 460 26.55 14.48 -20.10
CA THR A 460 25.60 13.82 -19.22
C THR A 460 24.20 13.62 -19.83
N PHE A 461 23.81 14.38 -20.87
CA PHE A 461 22.46 14.26 -21.47
C PHE A 461 22.29 12.97 -22.28
N LEU A 462 23.33 12.51 -22.98
CA LEU A 462 23.27 11.28 -23.79
C LEU A 462 23.36 10.01 -22.94
N LEU A 463 24.12 10.04 -21.83
CA LEU A 463 24.23 8.91 -20.90
C LEU A 463 22.95 8.75 -20.06
N ASN A 464 22.37 9.84 -19.54
CA ASN A 464 21.10 9.77 -18.79
C ASN A 464 19.88 9.40 -19.65
N PHE A 465 19.95 9.54 -20.98
CA PHE A 465 18.86 9.16 -21.89
C PHE A 465 18.82 7.65 -22.16
N VAL A 466 19.98 6.98 -22.11
CA VAL A 466 20.11 5.54 -22.35
C VAL A 466 19.96 4.75 -21.04
N ASP A 467 20.47 5.27 -19.91
CA ASP A 467 20.48 4.52 -18.65
C ASP A 467 19.13 4.53 -17.91
N ASN A 468 18.24 5.49 -18.18
CA ASN A 468 16.98 5.64 -17.44
C ASN A 468 15.73 5.07 -18.14
N TYR A 469 15.85 4.48 -19.34
CA TYR A 469 14.70 4.00 -20.12
C TYR A 469 14.89 2.57 -20.65
N SER A 470 14.23 1.62 -20.00
CA SER A 470 13.73 0.39 -20.62
C SER A 470 12.27 0.24 -20.14
N PRO A 471 11.28 0.20 -21.05
CA PRO A 471 11.19 -0.86 -22.04
C PRO A 471 11.01 -0.39 -23.50
N THR A 472 11.66 -1.14 -24.40
CA THR A 472 11.59 -1.09 -25.88
C THR A 472 12.08 0.20 -26.56
N PHE A 473 13.28 0.12 -27.12
CA PHE A 473 13.91 1.11 -28.03
C PHE A 473 13.05 1.50 -29.26
N GLN A 474 11.94 0.80 -29.52
CA GLN A 474 10.91 1.19 -30.50
C GLN A 474 10.23 2.53 -30.15
N GLU A 475 10.04 2.84 -28.87
CA GLU A 475 9.45 4.12 -28.45
C GLU A 475 10.43 5.29 -28.61
N ALA A 476 11.74 5.03 -28.48
CA ALA A 476 12.79 6.02 -28.73
C ALA A 476 12.86 6.43 -30.22
N VAL A 477 12.60 5.49 -31.15
CA VAL A 477 12.53 5.75 -32.59
C VAL A 477 11.28 6.59 -32.95
N TYR A 478 10.13 6.31 -32.34
CA TYR A 478 8.92 7.13 -32.50
C TYR A 478 9.09 8.55 -31.94
N MET A 479 9.76 8.69 -30.80
CA MET A 479 10.12 9.98 -30.21
C MET A 479 11.10 10.78 -31.07
N LEU A 480 12.08 10.13 -31.71
CA LEU A 480 13.04 10.77 -32.62
C LEU A 480 12.35 11.34 -33.88
N VAL A 481 11.37 10.61 -34.44
CA VAL A 481 10.59 11.05 -35.61
C VAL A 481 9.71 12.26 -35.28
N ILE A 482 9.10 12.29 -34.10
CA ILE A 482 8.29 13.43 -33.62
C ILE A 482 9.18 14.64 -33.29
N TYR A 483 10.37 14.42 -32.72
CA TYR A 483 11.33 15.47 -32.38
C TYR A 483 11.92 16.14 -33.64
N VAL A 484 12.20 15.37 -34.70
CA VAL A 484 12.60 15.90 -36.03
C VAL A 484 11.47 16.75 -36.66
N LYS A 485 10.21 16.33 -36.52
CA LYS A 485 9.05 17.11 -37.01
C LYS A 485 8.92 18.47 -36.30
N LYS A 486 9.36 18.57 -35.03
CA LYS A 486 9.33 19.79 -34.22
C LYS A 486 10.56 20.69 -34.44
N LEU A 487 11.76 20.12 -34.58
CA LEU A 487 13.00 20.84 -34.93
C LEU A 487 12.97 21.44 -36.34
N TYR A 488 12.33 20.76 -37.30
CA TYR A 488 12.15 21.24 -38.68
C TYR A 488 11.31 22.52 -38.76
N LEU A 489 10.46 22.77 -37.75
CA LEU A 489 9.65 23.98 -37.65
C LEU A 489 10.38 25.14 -36.95
N GLU A 490 11.54 24.89 -36.32
CA GLU A 490 12.19 25.85 -35.40
C GLU A 490 13.72 26.06 -35.61
N THR A 491 14.40 25.39 -36.56
CA THR A 491 15.87 25.54 -36.79
C THR A 491 16.33 25.55 -38.26
N GLU A 492 17.51 26.13 -38.52
CA GLU A 492 18.15 26.17 -39.86
C GLU A 492 18.74 24.82 -40.30
N HIS A 493 18.76 24.62 -41.61
CA HIS A 493 18.95 23.36 -42.36
C HIS A 493 20.24 22.56 -42.03
N ASP A 494 21.31 23.21 -41.57
CA ASP A 494 22.63 22.57 -41.39
C ASP A 494 22.74 21.70 -40.11
N ALA A 495 21.97 21.99 -39.07
CA ALA A 495 21.97 21.20 -37.84
C ALA A 495 21.31 19.82 -38.03
N ILE A 496 20.38 19.71 -38.97
CA ILE A 496 19.63 18.49 -39.28
C ILE A 496 20.51 17.51 -40.08
N VAL A 497 21.32 18.03 -41.01
CA VAL A 497 22.24 17.22 -41.84
C VAL A 497 23.36 16.58 -41.01
N SER A 498 23.90 17.29 -40.02
CA SER A 498 24.91 16.73 -39.10
C SER A 498 24.37 15.69 -38.12
N MET A 499 23.07 15.75 -37.79
CA MET A 499 22.46 14.76 -36.90
C MET A 499 22.13 13.47 -37.64
N PHE A 500 21.65 13.57 -38.90
CA PHE A 500 21.34 12.42 -39.75
C PHE A 500 22.59 11.63 -40.19
N SER A 501 23.73 12.29 -40.38
CA SER A 501 24.98 11.63 -40.78
C SER A 501 25.62 10.78 -39.67
N VAL A 502 25.23 10.97 -38.41
CA VAL A 502 25.75 10.23 -37.24
C VAL A 502 24.81 9.10 -36.81
N ILE A 503 23.49 9.32 -36.84
CA ILE A 503 22.50 8.38 -36.28
C ILE A 503 22.14 7.26 -37.27
N MET A 504 22.04 7.55 -38.57
CA MET A 504 21.61 6.55 -39.57
C MET A 504 22.64 5.41 -39.81
N PRO A 505 23.96 5.64 -39.80
CA PRO A 505 24.93 4.54 -39.90
C PRO A 505 24.90 3.56 -38.72
N LEU A 506 24.50 4.01 -37.52
CA LEU A 506 24.31 3.15 -36.35
C LEU A 506 23.03 2.31 -36.47
N PHE A 507 21.97 2.86 -37.06
CA PHE A 507 20.70 2.17 -37.27
C PHE A 507 20.81 0.98 -38.24
N PHE A 508 21.44 1.18 -39.41
CA PHE A 508 21.63 0.14 -40.44
C PHE A 508 22.64 -0.95 -40.05
N LYS A 509 23.44 -0.73 -39.00
CA LYS A 509 24.36 -1.73 -38.45
C LYS A 509 23.67 -2.75 -37.54
N VAL A 510 22.46 -2.44 -37.05
CA VAL A 510 21.75 -3.24 -36.03
C VAL A 510 20.54 -3.98 -36.61
N TYR A 511 19.87 -3.46 -37.64
CA TYR A 511 18.71 -4.12 -38.27
C TYR A 511 18.73 -4.01 -39.81
N PRO A 512 19.24 -5.02 -40.54
CA PRO A 512 19.41 -4.92 -41.99
C PRO A 512 18.15 -5.19 -42.84
N ASP A 513 17.06 -5.75 -42.30
CA ASP A 513 16.07 -6.44 -43.16
C ASP A 513 14.62 -5.91 -43.18
N TRP A 514 14.16 -4.95 -42.37
CA TRP A 514 12.73 -4.58 -42.39
C TRP A 514 12.47 -3.10 -42.09
N VAL A 515 11.83 -2.41 -43.06
CA VAL A 515 11.09 -1.16 -42.84
C VAL A 515 9.78 -1.24 -43.64
N ILE A 516 8.63 -1.21 -42.96
CA ILE A 516 7.31 -1.06 -43.59
C ILE A 516 6.83 0.37 -43.32
N LEU A 517 6.65 1.16 -44.38
CA LEU A 517 6.11 2.50 -44.31
C LEU A 517 4.68 2.50 -44.87
N HIS A 518 3.69 2.73 -44.02
CA HIS A 518 2.31 3.00 -44.44
C HIS A 518 2.16 4.52 -44.59
N VAL A 519 2.04 5.01 -45.83
CA VAL A 519 1.95 6.46 -46.11
C VAL A 519 0.68 6.72 -46.88
N ASP A 520 -0.26 7.42 -46.26
CA ASP A 520 -1.45 7.93 -46.94
C ASP A 520 -1.06 9.13 -47.83
N LYS A 521 -1.56 9.15 -49.07
CA LYS A 521 -1.03 10.01 -50.15
C LYS A 521 -1.35 11.50 -49.93
N GLN A 522 -2.24 11.83 -48.99
CA GLN A 522 -2.70 13.21 -48.76
C GLN A 522 -1.76 14.06 -47.89
N GLU A 523 -0.73 13.49 -47.23
CA GLU A 523 0.21 14.26 -46.39
C GLU A 523 1.70 14.04 -46.71
N LEU A 524 2.06 13.87 -47.99
CA LEU A 524 3.46 13.95 -48.39
C LEU A 524 3.91 15.42 -48.52
N THR A 525 4.41 15.97 -47.42
CA THR A 525 5.13 17.26 -47.44
C THR A 525 6.42 17.16 -48.28
N PRO A 526 6.91 18.25 -48.89
CA PRO A 526 8.14 18.26 -49.70
C PRO A 526 9.36 17.65 -48.99
N ALA A 527 9.40 17.72 -47.65
CA ALA A 527 10.45 17.13 -46.82
C ALA A 527 10.49 15.59 -46.87
N LEU A 528 9.34 14.91 -46.91
CA LEU A 528 9.27 13.45 -47.01
C LEU A 528 9.66 12.93 -48.41
N LYS A 529 9.40 13.71 -49.46
CA LYS A 529 9.88 13.41 -50.82
C LYS A 529 11.40 13.58 -50.96
N MET A 530 11.99 14.52 -50.22
CA MET A 530 13.44 14.72 -50.16
C MET A 530 14.14 13.63 -49.32
N LEU A 531 13.51 13.21 -48.21
CA LEU A 531 13.98 12.07 -47.40
C LEU A 531 13.97 10.76 -48.20
N TYR A 532 12.90 10.54 -48.98
CA TYR A 532 12.77 9.40 -49.90
C TYR A 532 13.87 9.42 -50.99
N ALA A 533 14.15 10.57 -51.59
CA ALA A 533 15.21 10.71 -52.60
C ALA A 533 16.63 10.49 -52.02
N LEU A 534 16.91 10.99 -50.81
CA LEU A 534 18.18 10.79 -50.10
C LEU A 534 18.42 9.34 -49.68
N CYS A 535 17.37 8.60 -49.33
CA CYS A 535 17.47 7.17 -49.03
C CYS A 535 17.70 6.33 -50.30
N CYS A 536 17.13 6.73 -51.44
CA CYS A 536 17.31 6.03 -52.73
C CYS A 536 18.64 6.33 -53.43
N GLU A 537 19.26 7.50 -53.22
CA GLU A 537 20.57 7.85 -53.84
C GLU A 537 21.79 7.26 -53.10
N HIS A 538 21.68 6.95 -51.81
CA HIS A 538 22.84 6.54 -50.99
C HIS A 538 22.90 5.07 -50.59
N PHE A 539 21.82 4.30 -50.77
CA PHE A 539 21.77 2.89 -50.34
C PHE A 539 21.27 1.99 -51.48
N SER A 540 22.18 1.20 -52.05
CA SER A 540 21.83 0.12 -52.97
C SER A 540 21.14 -1.00 -52.19
N TRP A 541 19.82 -1.15 -52.35
CA TRP A 541 19.03 -2.14 -51.61
C TRP A 541 18.10 -2.91 -52.56
N GLU A 542 18.01 -4.24 -52.37
CA GLU A 542 17.25 -5.21 -53.21
C GLU A 542 15.95 -5.74 -52.54
N GLY A 543 15.53 -5.21 -51.39
CA GLY A 543 14.28 -5.62 -50.72
C GLY A 543 13.05 -4.87 -51.23
N GLY A 544 12.00 -5.59 -51.64
CA GLY A 544 10.81 -5.03 -52.29
C GLY A 544 9.87 -4.22 -51.39
N LEU A 545 9.20 -3.22 -51.98
CA LEU A 545 8.18 -2.35 -51.37
C LEU A 545 6.79 -2.71 -51.94
N ILE A 546 5.76 -2.84 -51.10
CA ILE A 546 4.36 -3.06 -51.52
C ILE A 546 3.56 -1.76 -51.35
N LEU A 547 2.92 -1.28 -52.42
CA LEU A 547 2.05 -0.10 -52.46
C LEU A 547 0.62 -0.52 -52.85
N VAL A 548 -0.41 0.04 -52.20
CA VAL A 548 -1.83 -0.19 -52.51
C VAL A 548 -2.47 1.17 -52.89
N GLU A 549 -3.12 1.25 -54.06
CA GLU A 549 -3.64 2.50 -54.66
C GLU A 549 -5.16 2.70 -54.49
N GLY A 550 -5.60 3.97 -54.44
CA GLY A 550 -6.99 4.43 -54.57
C GLY A 550 -7.09 5.84 -55.20
N GLU A 551 -8.14 6.07 -56.00
CA GLU A 551 -8.32 7.09 -57.07
C GLU A 551 -8.73 8.54 -56.66
N PRO A 552 -8.82 9.55 -57.59
CA PRO A 552 -8.46 10.95 -57.34
C PRO A 552 -9.62 11.97 -57.18
N ALA A 553 -9.36 13.12 -56.53
CA ALA A 553 -10.16 14.33 -56.68
C ALA A 553 -9.31 15.63 -56.66
N GLN A 554 -9.57 16.51 -57.63
CA GLN A 554 -8.89 17.80 -57.89
C GLN A 554 -9.46 18.94 -57.02
N PHE A 555 -8.63 19.84 -56.47
CA PHE A 555 -9.03 21.24 -56.22
C PHE A 555 -7.85 22.22 -56.30
N SER A 556 -8.15 23.44 -56.77
CA SER A 556 -7.22 24.54 -57.09
C SER A 556 -7.31 25.67 -56.06
N TYR A 557 -6.19 26.38 -55.82
CA TYR A 557 -6.09 27.53 -54.91
C TYR A 557 -5.92 28.85 -55.69
N PRO A 558 -6.52 29.96 -55.24
CA PRO A 558 -6.00 31.29 -55.53
C PRO A 558 -5.02 31.76 -54.45
N LYS A 559 -3.91 32.33 -54.91
CA LYS A 559 -2.87 32.99 -54.10
C LYS A 559 -3.35 34.37 -53.67
N GLU A 560 -3.21 34.70 -52.39
CA GLU A 560 -2.97 36.09 -51.96
C GLU A 560 -2.19 36.14 -50.64
N GLN A 561 -1.14 36.97 -50.63
CA GLN A 561 -0.18 37.17 -49.55
C GLN A 561 -0.69 38.21 -48.55
N PHE A 562 -0.58 37.95 -47.24
CA PHE A 562 -0.57 38.99 -46.23
C PHE A 562 0.54 38.74 -45.20
N THR A 563 1.46 39.71 -45.10
CA THR A 563 2.49 39.81 -44.06
C THR A 563 2.00 40.73 -42.95
N TYR A 564 1.94 40.23 -41.70
CA TYR A 564 1.75 41.06 -40.51
C TYR A 564 3.02 41.06 -39.64
N SER A 565 3.43 42.22 -39.14
CA SER A 565 4.59 42.35 -38.27
C SER A 565 4.25 41.96 -36.82
N LYS A 566 5.24 41.39 -36.12
CA LYS A 566 5.17 40.77 -34.79
C LYS A 566 4.54 41.65 -33.71
N THR A 567 4.63 42.98 -33.85
CA THR A 567 4.14 43.96 -32.87
C THR A 567 2.61 44.11 -32.88
N THR A 568 1.98 43.91 -34.05
CA THR A 568 0.51 44.02 -34.19
C THR A 568 -0.21 42.78 -33.66
N VAL A 569 0.40 41.60 -33.80
CA VAL A 569 -0.14 40.33 -33.27
C VAL A 569 -0.16 40.33 -31.75
N LEU A 570 0.90 40.82 -31.10
CA LEU A 570 0.99 40.87 -29.64
C LEU A 570 0.00 41.85 -29.02
N ARG A 571 -0.24 43.01 -29.65
CA ARG A 571 -1.24 43.97 -29.19
C ARG A 571 -2.67 43.42 -29.31
N ASN A 572 -2.97 42.74 -30.43
CA ASN A 572 -4.30 42.17 -30.66
C ASN A 572 -4.59 40.97 -29.73
N ILE A 573 -3.56 40.20 -29.35
CA ILE A 573 -3.69 39.13 -28.34
C ILE A 573 -3.93 39.73 -26.94
N GLN A 574 -3.24 40.82 -26.58
CA GLN A 574 -3.46 41.48 -25.28
C GLN A 574 -4.85 42.15 -25.19
N GLU A 575 -5.34 42.75 -26.27
CA GLU A 575 -6.69 43.33 -26.33
C GLU A 575 -7.81 42.26 -26.39
N ALA A 576 -7.55 41.10 -27.01
CA ALA A 576 -8.47 39.95 -26.98
C ALA A 576 -8.56 39.30 -25.59
N CYS A 577 -7.44 39.25 -24.85
CA CYS A 577 -7.43 38.72 -23.48
C CYS A 577 -8.11 39.64 -22.46
N HIS A 578 -8.21 40.96 -22.72
CA HIS A 578 -8.91 41.90 -21.83
C HIS A 578 -10.42 41.99 -22.06
N SER A 579 -10.92 41.52 -23.20
CA SER A 579 -12.34 41.63 -23.59
C SER A 579 -13.17 40.38 -23.28
N LEU A 580 -12.55 39.26 -22.92
CA LEU A 580 -13.24 38.03 -22.52
C LEU A 580 -13.45 37.96 -21.00
N LYS A 581 -14.36 38.80 -20.48
CA LYS A 581 -14.98 38.53 -19.17
C LYS A 581 -15.99 37.40 -19.34
N PHE A 582 -15.50 36.17 -19.34
CA PHE A 582 -16.37 35.02 -19.04
C PHE A 582 -16.67 35.04 -17.55
N GLU A 583 -17.94 35.24 -17.19
CA GLU A 583 -18.46 34.74 -15.93
C GLU A 583 -18.31 33.23 -15.95
N VAL A 584 -17.22 32.72 -15.37
CA VAL A 584 -17.08 31.31 -15.08
C VAL A 584 -18.03 31.00 -13.92
N ASN A 585 -19.26 30.62 -14.25
CA ASN A 585 -20.02 29.75 -13.36
C ASN A 585 -19.27 28.43 -13.32
N SER A 586 -18.31 28.30 -12.40
CA SER A 586 -17.55 27.08 -12.17
C SER A 586 -18.47 26.04 -11.51
N CYS A 587 -19.36 25.43 -12.30
CA CYS A 587 -19.93 24.15 -11.95
C CYS A 587 -18.87 23.11 -12.31
N THR A 588 -17.93 22.85 -11.39
CA THR A 588 -16.99 21.74 -11.51
C THR A 588 -17.81 20.46 -11.68
N MET A 589 -17.76 19.82 -12.85
CA MET A 589 -18.43 18.53 -13.05
C MET A 589 -17.87 17.54 -12.03
N SER A 590 -18.75 16.85 -11.31
CA SER A 590 -18.35 15.84 -10.33
C SER A 590 -17.71 14.64 -11.02
N ASP A 591 -16.67 14.11 -10.41
CA ASP A 591 -15.99 12.87 -10.77
C ASP A 591 -16.78 11.60 -10.35
N THR A 592 -18.00 11.74 -9.82
CA THR A 592 -18.91 10.66 -9.45
C THR A 592 -19.94 10.41 -10.55
N GLY A 593 -19.92 9.22 -11.14
CA GLY A 593 -20.91 8.79 -12.13
C GLY A 593 -22.21 8.32 -11.50
N LEU A 594 -23.34 8.61 -12.15
CA LEU A 594 -24.63 8.02 -11.83
C LEU A 594 -25.28 7.53 -13.12
N ILE A 595 -25.69 6.27 -13.17
CA ILE A 595 -26.43 5.71 -14.30
C ILE A 595 -27.73 5.07 -13.78
N TYR A 596 -28.85 5.45 -14.41
CA TYR A 596 -30.20 4.97 -14.12
C TYR A 596 -31.07 5.17 -15.38
N ASP A 597 -32.11 4.37 -15.53
CA ASP A 597 -33.01 4.40 -16.69
C ASP A 597 -34.43 3.99 -16.23
N GLU A 598 -35.43 4.83 -16.52
CA GLU A 598 -36.83 4.56 -16.19
C GLU A 598 -37.34 3.26 -16.83
N PHE A 599 -36.76 2.83 -17.95
CA PHE A 599 -37.07 1.56 -18.61
C PHE A 599 -36.84 0.35 -17.70
N LEU A 600 -35.88 0.43 -16.76
CA LEU A 600 -35.60 -0.66 -15.82
C LEU A 600 -36.77 -0.95 -14.86
N ALA A 601 -37.74 -0.05 -14.73
CA ALA A 601 -38.95 -0.28 -13.94
C ALA A 601 -39.97 -1.20 -14.64
N LYS A 602 -39.81 -1.50 -15.94
CA LYS A 602 -40.82 -2.27 -16.70
C LYS A 602 -40.88 -3.76 -16.38
N HIS A 603 -39.78 -4.36 -15.93
CA HIS A 603 -39.78 -5.76 -15.52
C HIS A 603 -40.65 -5.97 -14.28
N SER A 604 -41.60 -6.89 -14.35
CA SER A 604 -42.62 -7.13 -13.33
C SER A 604 -43.04 -8.60 -13.26
N CYS A 605 -43.55 -9.04 -12.11
CA CYS A 605 -44.10 -10.38 -11.95
C CYS A 605 -45.61 -10.34 -12.14
N SER A 606 -46.10 -10.77 -13.31
CA SER A 606 -47.54 -10.68 -13.65
C SER A 606 -48.42 -11.63 -12.83
N TRP A 607 -47.85 -12.71 -12.28
CA TRP A 607 -48.58 -13.71 -11.50
C TRP A 607 -48.37 -13.61 -9.98
N ASP A 608 -47.46 -12.74 -9.52
CA ASP A 608 -47.29 -12.40 -8.11
C ASP A 608 -47.03 -10.88 -7.94
N PRO A 609 -48.10 -10.06 -7.84
CA PRO A 609 -47.97 -8.61 -7.71
C PRO A 609 -47.32 -8.16 -6.40
N GLN A 610 -47.19 -9.03 -5.40
CA GLN A 610 -46.57 -8.73 -4.10
C GLN A 610 -45.11 -9.23 -4.02
N HIS A 611 -44.56 -9.67 -5.15
CA HIS A 611 -43.20 -10.18 -5.23
C HIS A 611 -42.18 -9.14 -4.70
N PRO A 612 -41.22 -9.55 -3.84
CA PRO A 612 -40.30 -8.61 -3.17
C PRO A 612 -39.37 -7.88 -4.14
N GLU A 613 -38.92 -8.54 -5.21
CA GLU A 613 -38.26 -7.87 -6.33
C GLU A 613 -39.34 -7.15 -7.16
N SER A 614 -39.52 -5.86 -6.86
CA SER A 614 -40.53 -5.00 -7.49
C SER A 614 -39.93 -3.71 -8.07
N ALA A 615 -40.66 -3.11 -9.03
CA ALA A 615 -40.31 -1.81 -9.61
C ALA A 615 -40.38 -0.66 -8.57
N GLU A 616 -41.15 -0.81 -7.49
CA GLU A 616 -41.24 0.18 -6.42
C GLU A 616 -39.88 0.39 -5.74
N ARG A 617 -39.13 -0.69 -5.52
CA ARG A 617 -37.77 -0.68 -4.95
C ARG A 617 -36.85 0.27 -5.72
N TYR A 618 -36.92 0.24 -7.04
CA TYR A 618 -36.12 1.06 -7.93
C TYR A 618 -36.59 2.52 -7.98
N THR A 619 -37.89 2.72 -8.18
CA THR A 619 -38.48 4.07 -8.30
C THR A 619 -38.33 4.87 -7.00
N LYS A 620 -38.44 4.24 -5.83
CA LYS A 620 -38.23 4.89 -4.53
C LYS A 620 -36.78 5.30 -4.29
N CYS A 621 -35.81 4.55 -4.80
CA CYS A 621 -34.41 4.98 -4.80
C CYS A 621 -34.22 6.24 -5.64
N ILE A 622 -34.79 6.29 -6.85
CA ILE A 622 -34.74 7.48 -7.73
C ILE A 622 -35.42 8.68 -7.05
N GLU A 623 -36.59 8.49 -6.45
CA GLU A 623 -37.28 9.54 -5.69
C GLU A 623 -36.40 10.06 -4.54
N SER A 624 -35.76 9.15 -3.78
CA SER A 624 -34.88 9.51 -2.67
C SER A 624 -33.68 10.36 -3.11
N ILE A 625 -32.96 9.96 -4.17
CA ILE A 625 -31.83 10.73 -4.69
C ILE A 625 -32.26 12.07 -5.31
N LYS A 626 -33.47 12.15 -5.91
CA LYS A 626 -34.07 13.40 -6.40
C LYS A 626 -34.42 14.33 -5.23
N ASN A 627 -35.09 13.82 -4.21
CA ASN A 627 -35.48 14.58 -3.01
C ASN A 627 -34.27 15.14 -2.26
N HIS A 628 -33.16 14.41 -2.27
CA HIS A 628 -31.90 14.85 -1.69
C HIS A 628 -31.03 15.71 -2.61
N ARG A 629 -31.49 16.04 -3.83
CA ARG A 629 -30.78 16.88 -4.80
C ARG A 629 -29.38 16.35 -5.12
N LEU A 630 -29.27 15.03 -5.27
CA LEU A 630 -28.00 14.34 -5.51
C LEU A 630 -27.70 14.17 -7.01
N ILE A 631 -28.73 14.01 -7.85
CA ILE A 631 -28.56 13.79 -9.29
C ILE A 631 -27.80 14.96 -9.94
N GLU A 632 -28.17 16.19 -9.62
CA GLU A 632 -27.54 17.42 -10.14
C GLU A 632 -26.07 17.59 -9.71
N ARG A 633 -25.61 16.77 -8.77
CA ARG A 633 -24.23 16.75 -8.29
C ARG A 633 -23.40 15.62 -8.90
N CYS A 634 -24.01 14.71 -9.66
CA CYS A 634 -23.33 13.60 -10.31
C CYS A 634 -23.13 13.91 -11.79
N THR A 635 -22.14 13.24 -12.40
CA THR A 635 -22.10 13.09 -13.86
C THR A 635 -23.09 11.98 -14.24
N VAL A 636 -24.27 12.37 -14.73
CA VAL A 636 -25.29 11.42 -15.19
C VAL A 636 -24.85 10.82 -16.53
N LEU A 637 -24.77 9.50 -16.59
CA LEU A 637 -24.36 8.77 -17.79
C LEU A 637 -25.59 8.28 -18.56
N GLU A 638 -25.49 8.31 -19.89
CA GLU A 638 -26.51 7.76 -20.77
C GLU A 638 -26.55 6.22 -20.65
N PRO A 639 -27.74 5.64 -20.42
CA PRO A 639 -27.91 4.20 -20.35
C PRO A 639 -27.79 3.56 -21.73
N ARG A 640 -27.23 2.35 -21.79
CA ARG A 640 -27.08 1.58 -23.03
C ARG A 640 -27.38 0.11 -22.84
N ASP A 641 -27.63 -0.56 -23.95
CA ASP A 641 -27.78 -2.01 -24.01
C ASP A 641 -26.42 -2.70 -24.03
N ALA A 642 -26.30 -3.84 -23.32
CA ALA A 642 -25.16 -4.73 -23.48
C ALA A 642 -25.22 -5.42 -24.84
N THR A 643 -24.10 -5.45 -25.55
CA THR A 643 -23.99 -6.17 -26.80
C THR A 643 -23.99 -7.69 -26.55
N LEU A 644 -24.40 -8.47 -27.55
CA LEU A 644 -24.34 -9.94 -27.47
C LEU A 644 -22.92 -10.45 -27.17
N THR A 645 -21.88 -9.78 -27.68
CA THR A 645 -20.48 -10.10 -27.39
C THR A 645 -20.14 -9.88 -25.91
N GLU A 646 -20.62 -8.80 -25.31
CA GLU A 646 -20.45 -8.54 -23.88
C GLU A 646 -21.17 -9.59 -23.03
N LEU A 647 -22.42 -9.92 -23.36
CA LEU A 647 -23.18 -10.96 -22.64
C LEU A 647 -22.50 -12.33 -22.72
N ARG A 648 -21.92 -12.67 -23.87
CA ARG A 648 -21.16 -13.92 -24.11
C ARG A 648 -19.83 -13.99 -23.36
N LEU A 649 -19.37 -12.91 -22.70
CA LEU A 649 -18.23 -12.99 -21.79
C LEU A 649 -18.51 -13.90 -20.58
N LEU A 650 -19.77 -14.14 -20.25
CA LEU A 650 -20.19 -15.00 -19.16
C LEU A 650 -21.23 -16.04 -19.60
N HIS A 651 -22.35 -15.58 -20.18
CA HIS A 651 -23.52 -16.42 -20.39
C HIS A 651 -23.41 -17.26 -21.66
N SER A 652 -23.91 -18.49 -21.58
CA SER A 652 -23.89 -19.42 -22.71
C SER A 652 -24.82 -18.95 -23.83
N GLY A 653 -24.45 -19.25 -25.09
CA GLY A 653 -25.29 -18.92 -26.24
C GLY A 653 -26.69 -19.53 -26.14
N GLN A 654 -26.81 -20.75 -25.62
CA GLN A 654 -28.09 -21.43 -25.42
C GLN A 654 -29.01 -20.68 -24.44
N LEU A 655 -28.48 -20.24 -23.29
CA LEU A 655 -29.25 -19.47 -22.32
C LEU A 655 -29.69 -18.11 -22.90
N LEU A 656 -28.79 -17.43 -23.62
CA LEU A 656 -29.06 -16.14 -24.24
C LEU A 656 -30.15 -16.24 -25.31
N GLU A 657 -30.07 -17.23 -26.19
CA GLU A 657 -31.07 -17.48 -27.24
C GLU A 657 -32.44 -17.86 -26.64
N ALA A 658 -32.44 -18.73 -25.62
CA ALA A 658 -33.67 -19.14 -24.94
C ALA A 658 -34.34 -17.97 -24.22
N PHE A 659 -33.56 -17.12 -23.55
CA PHE A 659 -34.10 -15.95 -22.86
C PHE A 659 -34.55 -14.87 -23.83
N GLU A 660 -33.81 -14.62 -24.91
CA GLU A 660 -34.21 -13.68 -25.97
C GLU A 660 -35.55 -14.07 -26.60
N ALA A 661 -35.80 -15.37 -26.80
CA ALA A 661 -37.06 -15.85 -27.34
C ALA A 661 -38.29 -15.47 -26.49
N THR A 662 -38.11 -15.24 -25.17
CA THR A 662 -39.21 -14.86 -24.26
C THR A 662 -39.78 -13.47 -24.59
N LYS A 663 -39.03 -12.59 -25.27
CA LYS A 663 -39.51 -11.24 -25.65
C LYS A 663 -40.61 -11.24 -26.71
N HIS A 664 -40.85 -12.40 -27.34
CA HIS A 664 -41.81 -12.57 -28.43
C HIS A 664 -43.17 -13.10 -27.98
N THR A 665 -43.33 -13.39 -26.69
CA THR A 665 -44.61 -13.76 -26.08
C THR A 665 -44.94 -12.75 -24.99
N SER A 666 -46.23 -12.51 -24.79
CA SER A 666 -46.76 -11.75 -23.66
C SER A 666 -47.70 -12.62 -22.82
N ASP A 667 -47.70 -13.94 -23.05
CA ASP A 667 -48.50 -14.90 -22.30
C ASP A 667 -47.76 -15.26 -21.00
N PRO A 668 -48.31 -14.93 -19.81
CA PRO A 668 -47.69 -15.27 -18.54
C PRO A 668 -47.39 -16.77 -18.37
N GLU A 669 -48.14 -17.68 -19.01
CA GLU A 669 -47.89 -19.12 -18.91
C GLU A 669 -46.61 -19.56 -19.65
N ASP A 670 -46.28 -18.90 -20.76
CA ASP A 670 -45.01 -19.15 -21.46
C ASP A 670 -43.82 -18.70 -20.60
N HIS A 671 -43.94 -17.55 -19.93
CA HIS A 671 -42.93 -17.04 -19.00
C HIS A 671 -42.79 -17.94 -17.78
N LYS A 672 -43.89 -18.40 -17.17
CA LYS A 672 -43.83 -19.39 -16.07
C LYS A 672 -43.16 -20.68 -16.50
N LYS A 673 -43.45 -21.16 -17.71
CA LYS A 673 -42.82 -22.35 -18.27
C LYS A 673 -41.31 -22.15 -18.46
N PHE A 674 -40.88 -21.00 -18.98
CA PHE A 674 -39.46 -20.66 -19.06
C PHE A 674 -38.81 -20.60 -17.68
N CYS A 675 -39.43 -19.89 -16.73
CA CYS A 675 -38.94 -19.74 -15.36
C CYS A 675 -38.91 -21.06 -14.58
N SER A 676 -39.74 -22.04 -14.91
CA SER A 676 -39.78 -23.34 -14.22
C SER A 676 -38.49 -24.16 -14.32
N ALA A 677 -37.57 -23.77 -15.22
CA ALA A 677 -36.24 -24.35 -15.35
C ALA A 677 -35.23 -23.78 -14.34
N PHE A 678 -35.59 -22.75 -13.57
CA PHE A 678 -34.70 -21.95 -12.74
C PHE A 678 -35.25 -21.80 -11.31
N ASP A 679 -34.38 -21.63 -10.32
CA ASP A 679 -34.79 -21.43 -8.94
C ASP A 679 -35.13 -19.95 -8.65
N ALA A 680 -36.34 -19.69 -8.19
CA ALA A 680 -36.81 -18.38 -7.74
C ALA A 680 -36.61 -17.22 -8.75
N VAL A 681 -36.94 -17.44 -10.02
CA VAL A 681 -36.89 -16.41 -11.09
C VAL A 681 -38.28 -16.17 -11.65
N PHE A 682 -38.57 -14.93 -12.05
CA PHE A 682 -39.73 -14.59 -12.87
C PHE A 682 -39.29 -13.77 -14.07
N THR A 683 -40.10 -13.79 -15.13
CA THR A 683 -39.88 -12.98 -16.34
C THR A 683 -41.21 -12.51 -16.89
N ASP A 684 -41.16 -11.46 -17.70
CA ASP A 684 -42.24 -10.95 -18.53
C ASP A 684 -41.70 -10.55 -19.91
N GLU A 685 -42.56 -9.99 -20.76
CA GLU A 685 -42.22 -9.59 -22.12
C GLU A 685 -41.11 -8.51 -22.19
N HIS A 686 -40.83 -7.83 -21.07
CA HIS A 686 -39.82 -6.78 -20.96
C HIS A 686 -38.52 -7.26 -20.28
N SER A 687 -38.54 -8.39 -19.59
CA SER A 687 -37.40 -8.90 -18.80
C SER A 687 -36.10 -8.99 -19.58
N TYR A 688 -36.13 -9.46 -20.82
CA TYR A 688 -34.93 -9.60 -21.64
C TYR A 688 -34.29 -8.24 -21.91
N ASP A 689 -35.05 -7.30 -22.49
CA ASP A 689 -34.53 -5.98 -22.84
C ASP A 689 -34.10 -5.21 -21.58
N VAL A 690 -34.84 -5.34 -20.47
CA VAL A 690 -34.47 -4.73 -19.18
C VAL A 690 -33.16 -5.32 -18.64
N ALA A 691 -32.96 -6.63 -18.70
CA ALA A 691 -31.71 -7.26 -18.25
C ALA A 691 -30.52 -6.87 -19.14
N VAL A 692 -30.72 -6.77 -20.46
CA VAL A 692 -29.71 -6.27 -21.41
C VAL A 692 -29.32 -4.82 -21.07
N ARG A 693 -30.30 -3.97 -20.80
CA ARG A 693 -30.10 -2.57 -20.38
C ARG A 693 -29.36 -2.47 -19.05
N ALA A 694 -29.73 -3.29 -18.07
CA ALA A 694 -29.08 -3.33 -16.74
C ALA A 694 -27.59 -3.71 -16.85
N ALA A 695 -27.27 -4.76 -17.61
CA ALA A 695 -25.90 -5.18 -17.88
C ALA A 695 -25.10 -4.10 -18.62
N GLY A 696 -25.71 -3.44 -19.61
CA GLY A 696 -25.06 -2.37 -20.36
C GLY A 696 -24.76 -1.13 -19.50
N CYS A 697 -25.66 -0.78 -18.57
CA CYS A 697 -25.42 0.29 -17.60
C CYS A 697 -24.24 -0.01 -16.66
N ALA A 698 -24.16 -1.24 -16.15
CA ALA A 698 -23.04 -1.67 -15.30
C ALA A 698 -21.69 -1.60 -16.03
N ILE A 699 -21.65 -2.04 -17.29
CA ILE A 699 -20.43 -1.99 -18.11
C ILE A 699 -20.07 -0.55 -18.48
N GLU A 700 -21.05 0.28 -18.87
CA GLU A 700 -20.81 1.70 -19.22
C GLU A 700 -20.19 2.47 -18.06
N LEU A 701 -20.76 2.36 -16.86
CA LEU A 701 -20.20 3.00 -15.68
C LEU A 701 -18.76 2.51 -15.41
N THR A 702 -18.55 1.19 -15.49
CA THR A 702 -17.23 0.58 -15.30
C THR A 702 -16.21 1.14 -16.30
N ASP A 703 -16.59 1.25 -17.57
CA ASP A 703 -15.73 1.81 -18.62
C ASP A 703 -15.37 3.28 -18.39
N ARG A 704 -16.33 4.10 -17.93
CA ARG A 704 -16.08 5.51 -17.63
C ARG A 704 -15.12 5.68 -16.44
N ILE A 705 -15.21 4.80 -15.44
CA ILE A 705 -14.29 4.77 -14.31
C ILE A 705 -12.89 4.33 -14.76
N ILE A 706 -12.77 3.23 -15.53
CA ILE A 706 -11.48 2.71 -16.03
C ILE A 706 -10.79 3.71 -16.96
N ALA A 707 -11.55 4.37 -17.84
CA ALA A 707 -11.04 5.41 -18.74
C ALA A 707 -10.59 6.68 -17.99
N GLU A 708 -10.59 6.67 -16.66
CA GLU A 708 -10.22 7.80 -15.80
C GLU A 708 -11.06 9.06 -16.06
N LYS A 709 -12.28 8.89 -16.56
CA LYS A 709 -13.25 9.98 -16.68
C LYS A 709 -13.98 10.23 -15.36
N LEU A 710 -14.02 9.21 -14.49
CA LEU A 710 -14.62 9.23 -13.17
C LEU A 710 -13.65 8.62 -12.14
N THR A 711 -13.81 8.98 -10.86
CA THR A 711 -13.11 8.29 -9.77
C THR A 711 -13.95 7.16 -9.20
N ASN A 712 -15.28 7.29 -9.26
CA ASN A 712 -16.23 6.33 -8.73
C ASN A 712 -17.63 6.53 -9.35
N GLY A 713 -18.60 5.67 -8.99
CA GLY A 713 -20.01 5.92 -9.30
C GLY A 713 -20.97 4.81 -8.91
N LEU A 714 -22.26 5.03 -9.19
CA LEU A 714 -23.36 4.13 -8.89
C LEU A 714 -24.19 3.79 -10.15
N ALA A 715 -24.31 2.49 -10.43
CA ALA A 715 -25.28 1.93 -11.36
C ALA A 715 -26.52 1.49 -10.58
N LEU A 716 -27.53 2.35 -10.60
CA LEU A 716 -28.85 2.03 -10.05
C LEU A 716 -29.59 1.23 -11.13
N ILE A 717 -29.61 -0.09 -10.96
CA ILE A 717 -30.14 -1.02 -11.94
C ILE A 717 -31.05 -2.08 -11.30
N ARG A 718 -31.84 -2.74 -12.16
CA ARG A 718 -32.55 -4.00 -11.88
C ARG A 718 -32.87 -4.69 -13.22
N PRO A 719 -33.09 -6.01 -13.27
CA PRO A 719 -33.01 -6.99 -12.18
C PRO A 719 -31.59 -7.17 -11.63
N PRO A 720 -31.43 -7.77 -10.42
CA PRO A 720 -30.12 -8.14 -9.88
C PRO A 720 -29.44 -9.23 -10.73
N GLY A 721 -28.27 -9.68 -10.31
CA GLY A 721 -27.44 -10.59 -11.11
C GLY A 721 -26.46 -11.50 -10.38
N HIS A 722 -26.02 -11.19 -9.16
CA HIS A 722 -24.89 -11.92 -8.53
C HIS A 722 -25.10 -13.44 -8.31
N HIS A 723 -26.34 -13.93 -8.38
CA HIS A 723 -26.68 -15.36 -8.33
C HIS A 723 -26.57 -16.06 -9.69
N SER A 724 -26.76 -15.35 -10.79
CA SER A 724 -26.78 -15.96 -12.12
C SER A 724 -25.40 -16.46 -12.54
N SER A 725 -25.37 -17.68 -13.07
CA SER A 725 -24.17 -18.35 -13.56
C SER A 725 -24.15 -18.41 -15.09
N LYS A 726 -23.13 -19.04 -15.67
CA LYS A 726 -22.97 -19.18 -17.13
C LYS A 726 -24.17 -19.79 -17.86
N ALA A 727 -24.94 -20.66 -17.21
CA ALA A 727 -26.00 -21.43 -17.86
C ALA A 727 -27.33 -21.40 -17.09
N GLU A 728 -27.43 -20.60 -16.03
CA GLU A 728 -28.56 -20.65 -15.10
C GLU A 728 -28.85 -19.25 -14.52
N PHE A 729 -30.14 -18.88 -14.52
CA PHE A 729 -30.67 -17.76 -13.75
C PHE A 729 -31.08 -18.24 -12.36
N SER A 730 -30.98 -17.39 -11.34
CA SER A 730 -31.31 -17.78 -9.97
C SER A 730 -31.67 -16.58 -9.10
N LYS A 731 -32.64 -16.76 -8.18
CA LYS A 731 -33.11 -15.80 -7.18
C LYS A 731 -33.17 -14.37 -7.69
N PHE A 732 -34.15 -14.15 -8.57
CA PHE A 732 -34.44 -12.87 -9.24
C PHE A 732 -33.32 -12.36 -10.18
N GLY A 733 -32.14 -12.97 -10.13
CA GLY A 733 -31.02 -12.65 -10.99
C GLY A 733 -31.24 -13.17 -12.40
N LEU A 734 -31.06 -12.29 -13.40
CA LEU A 734 -31.08 -12.68 -14.82
C LEU A 734 -29.65 -12.68 -15.37
N PHE A 735 -29.11 -11.53 -15.78
CA PHE A 735 -27.68 -11.46 -16.10
C PHE A 735 -26.86 -11.03 -14.88
N ASN A 736 -25.74 -11.72 -14.65
CA ASN A 736 -24.78 -11.32 -13.61
C ASN A 736 -24.04 -10.03 -13.99
N ASN A 737 -24.65 -8.89 -13.65
CA ASN A 737 -24.21 -7.55 -14.03
C ASN A 737 -22.78 -7.25 -13.52
N VAL A 738 -22.50 -7.58 -12.26
CA VAL A 738 -21.18 -7.38 -11.63
C VAL A 738 -20.12 -8.26 -12.28
N ALA A 739 -20.42 -9.55 -12.51
CA ALA A 739 -19.46 -10.45 -13.16
C ALA A 739 -19.22 -10.08 -14.63
N LEU A 740 -20.24 -9.59 -15.35
CA LEU A 740 -20.08 -9.06 -16.71
C LEU A 740 -19.20 -7.82 -16.73
N ALA A 741 -19.40 -6.88 -15.80
CA ALA A 741 -18.54 -5.70 -15.65
C ALA A 741 -17.08 -6.10 -15.35
N ALA A 742 -16.86 -7.05 -14.45
CA ALA A 742 -15.52 -7.57 -14.14
C ALA A 742 -14.87 -8.29 -15.34
N ARG A 743 -15.63 -9.14 -16.06
CA ARG A 743 -15.15 -9.80 -17.29
C ARG A 743 -14.81 -8.76 -18.36
N HIS A 744 -15.62 -7.70 -18.51
CA HIS A 744 -15.32 -6.61 -19.43
C HIS A 744 -14.02 -5.90 -19.03
N ALA A 745 -13.85 -5.55 -17.76
CA ALA A 745 -12.63 -4.92 -17.25
C ALA A 745 -11.38 -5.77 -17.51
N VAL A 746 -11.46 -7.09 -17.26
CA VAL A 746 -10.33 -8.01 -17.43
C VAL A 746 -10.04 -8.32 -18.90
N TYR A 747 -11.04 -8.69 -19.70
CA TYR A 747 -10.83 -9.18 -21.07
C TYR A 747 -10.87 -8.08 -22.13
N VAL A 748 -11.64 -7.03 -21.93
CA VAL A 748 -11.76 -5.92 -22.89
C VAL A 748 -10.79 -4.81 -22.52
N ARG A 749 -10.74 -4.40 -21.24
CA ARG A 749 -9.87 -3.33 -20.76
C ARG A 749 -8.50 -3.80 -20.24
N GLN A 750 -8.26 -5.11 -20.20
CA GLN A 750 -6.95 -5.70 -19.87
C GLN A 750 -6.48 -5.37 -18.44
N LEU A 751 -7.41 -5.15 -17.51
CA LEU A 751 -7.05 -5.08 -16.09
C LEU A 751 -6.62 -6.46 -15.58
N THR A 752 -5.69 -6.43 -14.64
CA THR A 752 -5.07 -7.63 -14.05
C THR A 752 -5.48 -7.86 -12.61
N ARG A 753 -6.03 -6.85 -11.92
CA ARG A 753 -6.46 -6.94 -10.52
C ARG A 753 -7.79 -6.23 -10.31
N VAL A 754 -8.89 -6.99 -10.31
CA VAL A 754 -10.25 -6.50 -10.03
C VAL A 754 -10.74 -7.11 -8.72
N LEU A 755 -11.13 -6.27 -7.76
CA LEU A 755 -11.75 -6.71 -6.51
C LEU A 755 -13.26 -6.62 -6.63
N ILE A 756 -13.97 -7.71 -6.37
CA ILE A 756 -15.42 -7.73 -6.19
C ILE A 756 -15.73 -7.88 -4.71
N VAL A 757 -16.42 -6.89 -4.14
CA VAL A 757 -16.94 -6.95 -2.77
C VAL A 757 -18.44 -7.18 -2.84
N ASP A 758 -18.89 -8.35 -2.40
CA ASP A 758 -20.29 -8.71 -2.28
C ASP A 758 -20.73 -8.61 -0.82
N TRP A 759 -21.47 -7.56 -0.50
CA TRP A 759 -22.05 -7.38 0.83
C TRP A 759 -23.55 -7.67 0.86
N ASP A 760 -24.13 -8.15 -0.24
CA ASP A 760 -25.50 -8.64 -0.23
C ASP A 760 -25.60 -9.76 0.81
N ILE A 761 -26.75 -9.88 1.45
CA ILE A 761 -26.92 -10.86 2.51
C ILE A 761 -26.95 -12.29 1.98
N ASP A 762 -27.31 -12.47 0.72
CA ASP A 762 -27.22 -13.75 0.03
C ASP A 762 -25.83 -13.94 -0.59
N HIS A 763 -25.32 -15.17 -0.61
CA HIS A 763 -24.07 -15.46 -1.29
C HIS A 763 -24.23 -15.36 -2.82
N GLY A 764 -23.41 -14.52 -3.45
CA GLY A 764 -23.29 -14.39 -4.90
C GLY A 764 -22.61 -15.59 -5.57
N HIS A 765 -23.21 -16.79 -5.47
CA HIS A 765 -22.65 -18.04 -5.97
C HIS A 765 -22.35 -18.02 -7.48
N GLY A 766 -23.19 -17.36 -8.29
CA GLY A 766 -22.94 -17.15 -9.72
C GLY A 766 -21.66 -16.37 -9.98
N THR A 767 -21.41 -15.32 -9.20
CA THR A 767 -20.17 -14.54 -9.24
C THR A 767 -18.97 -15.37 -8.80
N GLN A 768 -19.08 -16.11 -7.69
CA GLN A 768 -18.01 -16.99 -7.23
C GLN A 768 -17.62 -18.03 -8.29
N TYR A 769 -18.58 -18.77 -8.85
CA TYR A 769 -18.30 -19.78 -9.87
C TYR A 769 -17.71 -19.20 -11.15
N THR A 770 -18.01 -17.94 -11.46
CA THR A 770 -17.44 -17.26 -12.63
C THR A 770 -15.94 -17.04 -12.48
N PHE A 771 -15.45 -16.78 -11.26
CA PHE A 771 -14.07 -16.35 -11.00
C PHE A 771 -13.26 -17.33 -10.15
N CYS A 772 -13.84 -18.46 -9.73
CA CYS A 772 -13.15 -19.43 -8.86
C CYS A 772 -11.85 -20.00 -9.45
N ASN A 773 -11.58 -19.79 -10.74
CA ASN A 773 -10.36 -20.21 -11.44
C ASN A 773 -9.55 -19.02 -12.02
N ASP A 774 -9.93 -17.77 -11.75
CA ASP A 774 -9.29 -16.58 -12.34
C ASP A 774 -8.60 -15.71 -11.25
N PRO A 775 -7.26 -15.78 -11.11
CA PRO A 775 -6.54 -15.03 -10.07
C PRO A 775 -6.49 -13.52 -10.34
N ARG A 776 -6.97 -13.04 -11.50
CA ARG A 776 -7.07 -11.60 -11.78
C ARG A 776 -8.25 -10.95 -11.07
N VAL A 777 -9.19 -11.77 -10.57
CA VAL A 777 -10.38 -11.30 -9.87
C VAL A 777 -10.40 -11.86 -8.45
N LEU A 778 -10.33 -10.98 -7.46
CA LEU A 778 -10.54 -11.33 -6.06
C LEU A 778 -12.02 -11.17 -5.73
N TYR A 779 -12.69 -12.24 -5.36
CA TYR A 779 -14.08 -12.21 -4.89
C TYR A 779 -14.13 -12.31 -3.37
N PHE A 780 -14.74 -11.31 -2.73
CA PHE A 780 -14.93 -11.25 -1.28
C PHE A 780 -16.42 -11.11 -0.96
N SER A 781 -17.01 -12.05 -0.22
CA SER A 781 -18.45 -12.06 0.09
C SER A 781 -18.74 -12.14 1.58
N ILE A 782 -19.62 -11.28 2.08
CA ILE A 782 -20.17 -11.31 3.44
C ILE A 782 -21.66 -11.64 3.35
N HIS A 783 -22.07 -12.82 3.82
CA HIS A 783 -23.43 -13.30 3.62
C HIS A 783 -23.94 -14.09 4.82
N ARG A 784 -25.26 -14.14 4.99
CA ARG A 784 -25.92 -15.04 5.95
C ARG A 784 -25.73 -16.48 5.47
N TYR A 785 -25.33 -17.34 6.39
CA TYR A 785 -25.05 -18.75 6.09
C TYR A 785 -25.82 -19.69 7.02
N GLU A 786 -25.90 -19.37 8.32
CA GLU A 786 -26.57 -20.21 9.35
C GLU A 786 -26.21 -21.69 9.21
N HIS A 787 -24.91 -21.98 9.14
CA HIS A 787 -24.35 -23.32 8.97
C HIS A 787 -24.89 -24.05 7.72
N GLY A 788 -25.18 -23.32 6.65
CA GLY A 788 -25.68 -23.83 5.37
C GLY A 788 -27.20 -23.97 5.30
N SER A 789 -27.94 -23.53 6.32
CA SER A 789 -29.41 -23.57 6.30
C SER A 789 -30.06 -22.37 5.61
N PHE A 790 -29.33 -21.25 5.46
CA PHE A 790 -29.82 -20.09 4.72
C PHE A 790 -29.63 -20.28 3.21
N TRP A 791 -30.52 -19.70 2.41
CA TRP A 791 -30.44 -19.74 0.95
C TRP A 791 -29.09 -19.16 0.47
N PRO A 792 -28.41 -19.74 -0.54
CA PRO A 792 -28.82 -20.84 -1.44
C PRO A 792 -28.55 -22.26 -0.90
N GLN A 793 -28.23 -22.42 0.38
CA GLN A 793 -27.95 -23.72 1.01
C GLN A 793 -26.77 -24.46 0.36
N LEU A 794 -25.80 -23.71 -0.15
CA LEU A 794 -24.62 -24.27 -0.80
C LEU A 794 -23.47 -24.38 0.19
N ARG A 795 -22.87 -25.57 0.29
CA ARG A 795 -21.58 -25.75 0.96
C ARG A 795 -20.51 -24.84 0.36
N ALA A 796 -20.60 -24.58 -0.94
CA ALA A 796 -19.69 -23.72 -1.69
C ALA A 796 -19.59 -22.27 -1.13
N SER A 797 -20.58 -21.84 -0.34
CA SER A 797 -20.61 -20.51 0.28
C SER A 797 -19.86 -20.47 1.62
N ASN A 798 -19.35 -21.60 2.12
CA ASN A 798 -18.64 -21.61 3.39
C ASN A 798 -17.20 -21.07 3.27
N PHE A 799 -16.57 -20.78 4.41
CA PHE A 799 -15.22 -20.20 4.47
C PHE A 799 -14.13 -21.09 3.87
N ASP A 800 -14.30 -22.43 3.85
CA ASP A 800 -13.32 -23.39 3.33
C ASP A 800 -13.24 -23.46 1.79
N GLU A 801 -14.09 -22.70 1.11
CA GLU A 801 -14.16 -22.62 -0.35
C GLU A 801 -13.36 -21.42 -0.84
N ILE A 802 -12.10 -21.68 -1.17
CA ILE A 802 -11.08 -20.64 -1.35
C ILE A 802 -10.72 -20.36 -2.82
N GLY A 803 -11.49 -20.89 -3.77
CA GLY A 803 -11.14 -20.93 -5.19
C GLY A 803 -10.39 -22.21 -5.57
N ARG A 804 -10.04 -22.34 -6.85
CA ARG A 804 -9.49 -23.55 -7.46
C ARG A 804 -8.26 -23.22 -8.30
N ASP A 805 -7.51 -24.26 -8.64
CA ASP A 805 -6.34 -24.18 -9.52
C ASP A 805 -5.37 -23.06 -9.11
N THR A 806 -5.01 -22.18 -10.04
CA THR A 806 -4.13 -21.03 -9.83
C THR A 806 -4.79 -19.88 -9.06
N ALA A 807 -6.11 -19.91 -8.88
CA ALA A 807 -6.89 -18.90 -8.17
C ALA A 807 -7.24 -19.29 -6.72
N LYS A 808 -6.60 -20.32 -6.15
CA LYS A 808 -6.71 -20.60 -4.71
C LYS A 808 -6.24 -19.37 -3.91
N GLY A 809 -7.05 -18.94 -2.95
CA GLY A 809 -6.88 -17.72 -2.17
C GLY A 809 -7.66 -16.51 -2.71
N TYR A 810 -8.19 -16.55 -3.94
CA TYR A 810 -8.88 -15.42 -4.59
C TYR A 810 -10.40 -15.45 -4.48
N THR A 811 -10.94 -16.39 -3.70
CA THR A 811 -12.34 -16.44 -3.30
C THR A 811 -12.38 -16.44 -1.77
N ILE A 812 -13.03 -15.45 -1.17
CA ILE A 812 -13.10 -15.28 0.27
C ILE A 812 -14.56 -15.16 0.68
N ASN A 813 -15.03 -16.16 1.43
CA ASN A 813 -16.37 -16.20 1.96
C ASN A 813 -16.34 -15.96 3.47
N VAL A 814 -17.12 -14.97 3.93
CA VAL A 814 -17.33 -14.68 5.36
C VAL A 814 -18.77 -15.09 5.73
N PRO A 815 -18.99 -16.37 6.09
CA PRO A 815 -20.33 -16.87 6.41
C PRO A 815 -20.80 -16.38 7.78
N LEU A 816 -21.94 -15.70 7.83
CA LEU A 816 -22.56 -15.21 9.06
C LEU A 816 -23.56 -16.26 9.58
N ASN A 817 -23.19 -16.91 10.68
CA ASN A 817 -23.96 -18.03 11.24
C ASN A 817 -25.08 -17.63 12.20
N LYS A 818 -25.44 -16.34 12.23
CA LYS A 818 -26.42 -15.81 13.17
C LYS A 818 -27.16 -14.61 12.60
N VAL A 819 -28.45 -14.52 12.88
CA VAL A 819 -29.29 -13.36 12.57
C VAL A 819 -29.18 -12.25 13.61
N GLY A 820 -29.66 -11.06 13.24
CA GLY A 820 -29.70 -9.91 14.12
C GLY A 820 -28.34 -9.28 14.38
N LEU A 821 -27.39 -9.46 13.46
CA LEU A 821 -26.10 -8.76 13.50
C LEU A 821 -26.31 -7.29 13.12
N GLU A 822 -25.53 -6.40 13.74
CA GLU A 822 -25.65 -4.94 13.63
C GLU A 822 -24.40 -4.32 13.02
N ASN A 823 -24.35 -2.99 12.91
CA ASN A 823 -23.20 -2.25 12.35
C ASN A 823 -21.85 -2.69 12.94
N TRP A 824 -21.77 -2.88 14.25
CA TRP A 824 -20.54 -3.24 14.96
C TRP A 824 -20.06 -4.66 14.68
N ASP A 825 -20.95 -5.53 14.20
CA ASP A 825 -20.60 -6.90 13.82
C ASP A 825 -19.90 -6.92 12.44
N TYR A 826 -20.18 -5.95 11.57
CA TYR A 826 -19.58 -5.87 10.23
C TYR A 826 -18.21 -5.18 10.21
N LEU A 827 -17.96 -4.24 11.14
CA LEU A 827 -16.69 -3.49 11.16
C LEU A 827 -15.44 -4.39 11.28
N PRO A 828 -15.38 -5.39 12.19
CA PRO A 828 -14.23 -6.28 12.27
C PRO A 828 -13.97 -7.06 10.99
N ILE A 829 -15.01 -7.44 10.24
CA ILE A 829 -14.85 -8.11 8.93
C ILE A 829 -14.12 -7.19 7.95
N PHE A 830 -14.46 -5.90 7.92
CA PHE A 830 -13.75 -4.93 7.10
C PHE A 830 -12.31 -4.73 7.58
N HIS A 831 -12.12 -4.45 8.87
CA HIS A 831 -10.82 -4.08 9.41
C HIS A 831 -9.81 -5.23 9.49
N GLN A 832 -10.25 -6.47 9.70
CA GLN A 832 -9.36 -7.63 9.91
C GLN A 832 -9.23 -8.53 8.67
N LEU A 833 -10.16 -8.45 7.71
CA LEU A 833 -10.11 -9.25 6.49
C LEU A 833 -10.05 -8.37 5.24
N LEU A 834 -11.13 -7.66 4.91
CA LEU A 834 -11.28 -7.03 3.60
C LEU A 834 -10.26 -5.93 3.33
N MET A 835 -10.15 -4.95 4.24
CA MET A 835 -9.23 -3.82 4.09
C MET A 835 -7.78 -4.32 4.02
N PRO A 836 -7.33 -5.20 4.94
CA PRO A 836 -6.05 -5.85 4.81
C PRO A 836 -5.80 -6.46 3.42
N ILE A 837 -6.66 -7.39 3.00
CA ILE A 837 -6.48 -8.14 1.77
C ILE A 837 -6.53 -7.22 0.55
N ALA A 838 -7.39 -6.18 0.56
CA ALA A 838 -7.49 -5.21 -0.51
C ALA A 838 -6.19 -4.40 -0.70
N MET A 839 -5.44 -4.06 0.35
CA MET A 839 -4.14 -3.39 0.14
C MET A 839 -3.07 -4.33 -0.37
N GLU A 840 -3.04 -5.59 0.08
CA GLU A 840 -2.10 -6.58 -0.45
C GLU A 840 -2.42 -6.87 -1.92
N PHE A 841 -3.70 -6.97 -2.27
CA PHE A 841 -4.17 -7.21 -3.63
C PHE A 841 -3.99 -6.00 -4.57
N LYS A 842 -3.99 -4.76 -4.06
CA LYS A 842 -3.81 -3.52 -4.84
C LYS A 842 -4.75 -3.46 -6.07
N PRO A 843 -6.08 -3.44 -5.88
CA PRO A 843 -7.04 -3.48 -6.97
C PRO A 843 -6.91 -2.26 -7.90
N GLU A 844 -6.96 -2.52 -9.20
CA GLU A 844 -7.05 -1.49 -10.25
C GLU A 844 -8.48 -0.97 -10.41
N LEU A 845 -9.45 -1.79 -10.01
CA LEU A 845 -10.87 -1.49 -9.97
C LEU A 845 -11.51 -2.28 -8.83
N ILE A 846 -12.43 -1.63 -8.11
CA ILE A 846 -13.29 -2.25 -7.11
C ILE A 846 -14.73 -2.20 -7.63
N LEU A 847 -15.35 -3.37 -7.73
CA LEU A 847 -16.77 -3.55 -8.03
C LEU A 847 -17.49 -3.97 -6.74
N VAL A 848 -18.65 -3.38 -6.47
CA VAL A 848 -19.46 -3.77 -5.31
C VAL A 848 -20.79 -4.32 -5.78
N SER A 849 -21.09 -5.56 -5.41
CA SER A 849 -22.44 -6.13 -5.48
C SER A 849 -23.27 -5.48 -4.36
N CYS A 850 -23.97 -4.41 -4.69
CA CYS A 850 -24.60 -3.51 -3.72
C CYS A 850 -25.98 -4.00 -3.32
N GLY A 851 -26.00 -5.06 -2.54
CA GLY A 851 -27.19 -5.59 -1.90
C GLY A 851 -27.54 -4.88 -0.60
N PHE A 852 -28.83 -4.73 -0.32
CA PHE A 852 -29.34 -4.15 0.92
C PHE A 852 -30.14 -5.15 1.75
N GLY A 853 -30.07 -6.45 1.43
CA GLY A 853 -30.74 -7.50 2.20
C GLY A 853 -30.33 -7.52 3.67
N ALA A 854 -29.12 -7.04 3.99
CA ALA A 854 -28.62 -6.98 5.34
C ALA A 854 -29.15 -5.76 6.15
N ALA A 855 -29.96 -4.88 5.53
CA ALA A 855 -30.49 -3.69 6.17
C ALA A 855 -31.54 -3.99 7.24
N LEU A 856 -31.67 -3.07 8.21
CA LEU A 856 -32.69 -3.15 9.24
C LEU A 856 -34.10 -3.17 8.63
N GLY A 857 -34.87 -4.20 8.99
CA GLY A 857 -36.25 -4.36 8.55
C GLY A 857 -36.40 -5.09 7.22
N ASP A 858 -35.31 -5.56 6.62
CA ASP A 858 -35.36 -6.43 5.45
C ASP A 858 -36.08 -7.75 5.77
N PRO A 859 -37.04 -8.18 4.92
CA PRO A 859 -37.84 -9.38 5.19
C PRO A 859 -37.05 -10.69 5.02
N GLU A 860 -35.95 -10.70 4.25
CA GLU A 860 -35.19 -11.91 3.95
C GLU A 860 -33.89 -12.01 4.76
N GLY A 861 -33.15 -10.90 4.88
CA GLY A 861 -31.78 -10.98 5.40
C GLY A 861 -31.66 -11.17 6.91
N GLY A 862 -32.62 -10.67 7.70
CA GLY A 862 -32.64 -10.87 9.17
C GLY A 862 -31.51 -10.16 9.94
N MET A 863 -30.78 -9.25 9.30
CA MET A 863 -29.75 -8.40 9.92
C MET A 863 -30.33 -7.03 10.32
N ARG A 864 -29.49 -6.17 10.91
CA ARG A 864 -29.89 -4.86 11.46
C ARG A 864 -28.92 -3.75 11.08
N LEU A 865 -28.37 -3.77 9.87
CA LEU A 865 -27.51 -2.69 9.39
C LEU A 865 -28.31 -1.42 9.13
N THR A 866 -27.80 -0.30 9.63
CA THR A 866 -28.39 1.01 9.35
C THR A 866 -27.92 1.53 7.99
N PRO A 867 -28.70 2.39 7.30
CA PRO A 867 -28.26 3.09 6.09
C PRO A 867 -26.90 3.80 6.22
N ALA A 868 -26.60 4.34 7.41
CA ALA A 868 -25.31 4.95 7.70
C ALA A 868 -24.13 3.96 7.58
N MET A 869 -24.32 2.69 7.91
CA MET A 869 -23.26 1.69 7.85
C MET A 869 -22.87 1.37 6.41
N PHE A 870 -23.83 1.29 5.48
CA PHE A 870 -23.53 1.12 4.06
C PHE A 870 -22.67 2.28 3.53
N ALA A 871 -22.95 3.51 3.94
CA ALA A 871 -22.13 4.67 3.59
C ALA A 871 -20.72 4.64 4.23
N HIS A 872 -20.56 4.11 5.45
CA HIS A 872 -19.23 3.87 6.04
C HIS A 872 -18.46 2.80 5.27
N MET A 873 -19.11 1.69 4.89
CA MET A 873 -18.49 0.64 4.08
C MET A 873 -18.05 1.19 2.71
N THR A 874 -18.87 2.00 2.04
CA THR A 874 -18.49 2.72 0.82
C THR A 874 -17.25 3.60 1.05
N ARG A 875 -17.23 4.41 2.11
CA ARG A 875 -16.11 5.31 2.39
C ARG A 875 -14.80 4.56 2.67
N MET A 876 -14.87 3.43 3.38
CA MET A 876 -13.71 2.56 3.58
C MET A 876 -13.17 2.10 2.22
N LEU A 877 -14.02 1.60 1.32
CA LEU A 877 -13.60 1.10 0.00
C LEU A 877 -13.02 2.18 -0.94
N GLN A 878 -13.47 3.44 -0.86
CA GLN A 878 -12.91 4.55 -1.66
C GLN A 878 -11.40 4.76 -1.43
N GLY A 879 -10.87 4.33 -0.29
CA GLY A 879 -9.45 4.44 0.05
C GLY A 879 -8.51 3.53 -0.73
N PHE A 880 -9.06 2.52 -1.44
CA PHE A 880 -8.28 1.41 -2.02
C PHE A 880 -8.20 1.44 -3.54
N GLY A 881 -9.06 2.18 -4.23
CA GLY A 881 -9.06 2.23 -5.69
C GLY A 881 -10.31 2.88 -6.29
N PRO A 882 -10.38 2.97 -7.63
CA PRO A 882 -11.60 3.37 -8.33
C PRO A 882 -12.77 2.44 -7.98
N LEU A 883 -13.94 3.01 -7.69
CA LEU A 883 -15.07 2.28 -7.09
C LEU A 883 -16.33 2.33 -7.96
N CYS A 884 -16.82 1.17 -8.39
CA CYS A 884 -18.04 1.01 -9.17
C CYS A 884 -19.08 0.23 -8.36
N MET A 885 -20.16 0.91 -7.96
CA MET A 885 -21.24 0.35 -7.17
C MET A 885 -22.37 -0.12 -8.10
N ILE A 886 -22.81 -1.37 -8.01
CA ILE A 886 -23.87 -1.94 -8.87
C ILE A 886 -24.97 -2.51 -7.99
N MET A 887 -26.21 -2.01 -8.11
CA MET A 887 -27.33 -2.41 -7.25
C MET A 887 -27.72 -3.88 -7.45
N GLU A 888 -27.95 -4.60 -6.35
CA GLU A 888 -28.39 -6.00 -6.29
C GLU A 888 -29.71 -6.14 -5.48
N GLY A 889 -29.73 -6.97 -4.42
CA GLY A 889 -30.90 -7.28 -3.61
C GLY A 889 -31.23 -6.25 -2.52
N GLY A 890 -32.17 -6.63 -1.65
CA GLY A 890 -32.67 -5.83 -0.52
C GLY A 890 -34.06 -5.26 -0.77
N TYR A 891 -34.98 -5.54 0.16
CA TYR A 891 -36.42 -5.52 -0.05
C TYR A 891 -37.20 -4.71 1.01
N CYS A 892 -36.52 -4.16 2.02
CA CYS A 892 -37.06 -3.07 2.84
C CYS A 892 -36.95 -1.73 2.10
N ILE A 893 -37.96 -1.38 1.29
CA ILE A 893 -37.96 -0.20 0.40
C ILE A 893 -37.46 1.10 1.08
N PRO A 894 -37.93 1.49 2.30
CA PRO A 894 -37.42 2.70 2.94
C PRO A 894 -35.92 2.63 3.27
N ALA A 895 -35.45 1.48 3.77
CA ALA A 895 -34.04 1.29 4.11
C ALA A 895 -33.15 1.27 2.87
N VAL A 896 -33.60 0.64 1.78
CA VAL A 896 -32.90 0.62 0.49
C VAL A 896 -32.77 2.05 -0.06
N ALA A 897 -33.87 2.80 -0.12
CA ALA A 897 -33.89 4.15 -0.66
C ALA A 897 -33.03 5.14 0.15
N GLU A 898 -33.00 5.01 1.48
CA GLU A 898 -32.12 5.80 2.33
C GLU A 898 -30.65 5.38 2.18
N SER A 899 -30.38 4.08 2.09
CA SER A 899 -29.01 3.55 1.91
C SER A 899 -28.40 3.98 0.58
N VAL A 900 -29.16 3.93 -0.51
CA VAL A 900 -28.74 4.42 -1.83
C VAL A 900 -28.40 5.92 -1.78
N ALA A 901 -29.23 6.74 -1.14
CA ALA A 901 -28.95 8.17 -1.00
C ALA A 901 -27.70 8.44 -0.17
N LEU A 902 -27.47 7.69 0.93
CA LEU A 902 -26.28 7.85 1.76
C LEU A 902 -25.00 7.31 1.09
N ILE A 903 -25.10 6.23 0.30
CA ILE A 903 -24.00 5.74 -0.54
C ILE A 903 -23.64 6.82 -1.57
N LEU A 904 -24.61 7.36 -2.29
CA LEU A 904 -24.35 8.39 -3.31
C LEU A 904 -23.74 9.65 -2.69
N ARG A 905 -24.17 10.03 -1.48
CA ARG A 905 -23.51 11.05 -0.67
C ARG A 905 -22.06 10.69 -0.35
N ALA A 906 -21.79 9.46 0.10
CA ALA A 906 -20.44 9.01 0.40
C ALA A 906 -19.52 9.08 -0.84
N LEU A 907 -20.01 8.64 -2.00
CA LEU A 907 -19.36 8.72 -3.32
C LEU A 907 -19.06 10.16 -3.73
N LEU A 908 -20.05 11.05 -3.56
CA LEU A 908 -19.94 12.51 -3.75
C LEU A 908 -19.09 13.22 -2.68
N ASN A 909 -18.44 12.47 -1.80
CA ASN A 909 -17.57 12.97 -0.74
C ASN A 909 -18.27 13.81 0.33
N ASP A 910 -19.58 13.65 0.51
CA ASP A 910 -20.30 14.26 1.62
C ASP A 910 -19.92 13.65 2.97
N PRO A 911 -20.16 14.39 4.08
CA PRO A 911 -20.14 13.84 5.42
C PRO A 911 -21.07 12.64 5.59
N VAL A 912 -20.51 11.49 5.97
CA VAL A 912 -21.27 10.28 6.33
C VAL A 912 -21.84 10.43 7.75
N PRO A 913 -23.11 10.06 8.01
CA PRO A 913 -23.68 10.12 9.35
C PRO A 913 -22.89 9.28 10.36
N ARG A 914 -22.77 9.76 11.59
CA ARG A 914 -22.20 8.96 12.68
C ARG A 914 -23.02 7.70 12.90
N MET A 915 -22.35 6.59 13.20
CA MET A 915 -23.03 5.41 13.71
C MET A 915 -23.55 5.72 15.12
N ILE A 916 -24.85 6.00 15.25
CA ILE A 916 -25.43 6.34 16.54
C ILE A 916 -25.50 5.07 17.39
N ASN A 917 -24.66 5.02 18.43
CA ASN A 917 -24.83 4.07 19.51
C ASN A 917 -26.17 4.32 20.20
N ASN A 918 -27.12 3.38 20.09
CA ASN A 918 -28.19 3.29 21.07
C ASN A 918 -27.54 2.97 22.42
N ARG A 919 -27.22 4.03 23.19
CA ARG A 919 -26.46 4.06 24.45
C ARG A 919 -26.92 3.07 25.53
N ARG A 920 -28.05 2.37 25.32
CA ARG A 920 -28.65 1.45 26.29
C ARG A 920 -28.51 -0.04 25.93
N LYS A 921 -28.13 -0.43 24.69
CA LYS A 921 -28.20 -1.84 24.25
C LYS A 921 -27.17 -2.34 23.21
N SER A 922 -26.14 -1.57 22.83
CA SER A 922 -25.13 -2.10 21.90
C SER A 922 -24.25 -3.14 22.60
N ARG A 923 -24.42 -4.42 22.25
CA ARG A 923 -23.60 -5.56 22.72
C ARG A 923 -22.18 -5.51 22.16
N ASN A 924 -21.26 -6.33 22.69
CA ASN A 924 -19.97 -6.57 22.05
C ASN A 924 -20.20 -7.27 20.69
N VAL A 925 -19.19 -7.26 19.81
CA VAL A 925 -19.21 -8.07 18.57
C VAL A 925 -19.67 -9.48 18.90
N ASP A 926 -20.63 -10.00 18.12
CA ASP A 926 -21.19 -11.31 18.40
C ASP A 926 -20.09 -12.39 18.25
N PRO A 927 -19.95 -13.31 19.23
CA PRO A 927 -18.99 -14.40 19.18
C PRO A 927 -18.98 -15.18 17.86
N SER A 928 -20.13 -15.37 17.21
CA SER A 928 -20.22 -16.10 15.95
C SER A 928 -19.50 -15.40 14.81
N VAL A 929 -19.39 -14.07 14.84
CA VAL A 929 -18.71 -13.27 13.82
C VAL A 929 -17.20 -13.39 13.97
N LEU A 930 -16.71 -13.30 15.21
CA LEU A 930 -15.30 -13.49 15.53
C LEU A 930 -14.85 -14.92 15.15
N GLU A 931 -15.69 -15.92 15.38
CA GLU A 931 -15.46 -17.29 14.90
C GLU A 931 -15.37 -17.36 13.37
N SER A 932 -16.30 -16.71 12.65
CA SER A 932 -16.24 -16.65 11.18
C SER A 932 -14.96 -15.97 10.68
N ILE A 933 -14.54 -14.87 11.31
CA ILE A 933 -13.27 -14.19 10.97
C ILE A 933 -12.08 -15.11 11.23
N ALA A 934 -12.01 -15.75 12.39
CA ALA A 934 -10.93 -16.67 12.73
C ALA A 934 -10.83 -17.87 11.76
N ASN A 935 -11.98 -18.41 11.35
CA ASN A 935 -12.03 -19.48 10.35
C ASN A 935 -11.51 -19.02 8.99
N VAL A 936 -11.92 -17.83 8.53
CA VAL A 936 -11.42 -17.25 7.27
C VAL A 936 -9.92 -16.99 7.35
N ILE A 937 -9.42 -16.36 8.42
CA ILE A 937 -7.98 -16.14 8.63
C ILE A 937 -7.23 -17.48 8.56
N THR A 938 -7.75 -18.52 9.21
CA THR A 938 -7.10 -19.84 9.29
C THR A 938 -6.87 -20.46 7.91
N VAL A 939 -7.83 -20.35 6.99
CA VAL A 939 -7.73 -20.92 5.64
C VAL A 939 -7.04 -19.97 4.64
N MET A 940 -7.10 -18.66 4.87
CA MET A 940 -6.57 -17.64 3.95
C MET A 940 -5.12 -17.23 4.21
N LYS A 941 -4.61 -17.40 5.44
CA LYS A 941 -3.21 -17.07 5.81
C LYS A 941 -2.12 -17.67 4.92
N PRO A 942 -2.26 -18.85 4.26
CA PRO A 942 -1.21 -19.33 3.35
C PRO A 942 -1.08 -18.44 2.12
N TYR A 943 -2.19 -17.86 1.67
CA TYR A 943 -2.32 -17.10 0.42
C TYR A 943 -2.07 -15.61 0.61
N TRP A 944 -2.47 -15.08 1.76
CA TRP A 944 -2.38 -13.66 2.05
C TRP A 944 -1.40 -13.42 3.18
N THR A 945 -0.30 -12.73 2.87
CA THR A 945 0.72 -12.39 3.85
C THR A 945 0.11 -11.58 4.99
N CYS A 946 -0.79 -10.66 4.64
CA CYS A 946 -1.52 -9.80 5.55
C CYS A 946 -2.22 -10.50 6.71
N LEU A 947 -2.53 -11.80 6.58
CA LEU A 947 -3.26 -12.56 7.60
C LEU A 947 -2.36 -13.47 8.45
N ARG A 948 -1.06 -13.54 8.16
CA ARG A 948 -0.12 -14.46 8.84
C ARG A 948 0.24 -14.03 10.26
N TYR A 949 -0.28 -12.89 10.74
CA TYR A 949 -0.14 -12.45 12.13
C TYR A 949 -0.81 -13.43 13.11
N CYS A 950 -1.84 -14.16 12.69
CA CYS A 950 -2.50 -15.20 13.49
C CYS A 950 -1.83 -16.56 13.23
N LYS A 951 -1.07 -17.10 14.20
CA LYS A 951 -0.77 -18.55 14.18
C LYS A 951 -1.90 -19.23 14.93
N SER A 952 -2.62 -20.14 14.28
CA SER A 952 -3.42 -21.12 15.03
C SER A 952 -2.45 -22.09 15.70
N VAL A 953 -2.75 -22.55 16.91
CA VAL A 953 -1.99 -23.63 17.57
C VAL A 953 -2.03 -24.90 16.72
N GLU A 954 -3.08 -25.08 15.93
CA GLU A 954 -3.20 -26.09 14.89
C GLU A 954 -2.06 -26.02 13.86
N ASP A 955 -1.43 -24.88 13.54
CA ASP A 955 -0.41 -24.80 12.47
C ASP A 955 0.90 -25.53 12.79
N VAL A 956 1.18 -25.75 14.08
CA VAL A 956 2.33 -26.54 14.50
C VAL A 956 1.92 -28.01 14.64
N LYS A 957 0.74 -28.29 15.21
CA LYS A 957 0.24 -29.65 15.39
C LYS A 957 -0.15 -30.33 14.08
N SER A 958 -0.83 -29.64 13.17
CA SER A 958 -1.19 -30.11 11.83
C SER A 958 0.05 -30.31 10.97
N ARG A 959 1.09 -29.50 11.14
CA ARG A 959 2.37 -29.66 10.44
C ARG A 959 3.14 -30.87 10.95
N VAL A 960 3.12 -31.15 12.25
CA VAL A 960 3.67 -32.39 12.84
C VAL A 960 2.83 -33.63 12.50
N GLN A 961 1.49 -33.52 12.50
CA GLN A 961 0.60 -34.62 12.10
C GLN A 961 0.68 -34.92 10.61
N TYR A 962 0.70 -33.91 9.74
CA TYR A 962 0.85 -34.06 8.30
C TYR A 962 2.21 -34.64 7.93
N LEU A 963 3.30 -34.16 8.54
CA LEU A 963 4.64 -34.74 8.36
C LEU A 963 4.69 -36.18 8.90
N GLY A 964 4.10 -36.44 10.07
CA GLY A 964 3.99 -37.79 10.63
C GLY A 964 3.18 -38.75 9.77
N GLN A 965 2.09 -38.27 9.16
CA GLN A 965 1.22 -39.05 8.27
C GLN A 965 1.91 -39.35 6.94
N ARG A 966 2.61 -38.37 6.34
CA ARG A 966 3.38 -38.57 5.09
C ARG A 966 4.61 -39.47 5.27
N ILE A 967 5.27 -39.41 6.42
CA ILE A 967 6.36 -40.33 6.78
C ILE A 967 5.81 -41.76 6.98
N ASN A 968 4.65 -41.90 7.62
CA ASN A 968 3.97 -43.19 7.77
C ASN A 968 3.43 -43.77 6.45
N GLU A 969 3.14 -42.91 5.47
CA GLU A 969 2.74 -43.29 4.11
C GLU A 969 3.93 -43.58 3.17
N GLY A 970 5.16 -43.60 3.69
CA GLY A 970 6.35 -44.01 2.93
C GLY A 970 6.91 -42.95 1.99
N ALA A 971 6.51 -41.68 2.13
CA ALA A 971 7.17 -40.60 1.41
C ALA A 971 8.60 -40.43 1.96
N GLY A 972 9.61 -40.58 1.09
CA GLY A 972 11.00 -40.31 1.44
C GLY A 972 11.21 -38.86 1.86
N LEU A 973 12.34 -38.59 2.52
CA LEU A 973 12.76 -37.26 3.01
C LEU A 973 12.74 -36.15 1.94
N ASP A 974 12.65 -36.51 0.66
CA ASP A 974 12.56 -35.58 -0.48
C ASP A 974 11.26 -34.75 -0.48
N ALA A 975 10.18 -35.22 0.16
CA ALA A 975 8.93 -34.47 0.31
C ALA A 975 9.05 -33.20 1.20
N LEU A 976 10.16 -33.05 1.94
CA LEU A 976 10.47 -31.85 2.72
C LEU A 976 10.96 -30.67 1.86
N TYR A 977 11.33 -30.90 0.60
CA TYR A 977 11.93 -29.89 -0.28
C TYR A 977 10.94 -29.24 -1.27
N GLU A 978 9.67 -29.66 -1.30
CA GLU A 978 8.67 -29.17 -2.26
C GLU A 978 7.89 -27.92 -1.80
N TRP A 979 8.22 -27.30 -0.66
CA TRP A 979 7.57 -26.07 -0.16
C TRP A 979 8.59 -24.95 0.11
N PRO A 980 8.23 -23.65 -0.07
CA PRO A 980 9.19 -22.56 -0.06
C PRO A 980 9.92 -22.46 1.29
N SER A 981 11.24 -22.36 1.19
CA SER A 981 12.23 -22.38 2.27
C SER A 981 11.97 -21.29 3.31
N PHE A 982 11.57 -21.70 4.51
CA PHE A 982 11.64 -20.89 5.74
C PHE A 982 12.71 -21.47 6.66
N GLU A 983 13.44 -20.61 7.39
CA GLU A 983 14.44 -21.00 8.37
C GLU A 983 13.87 -22.00 9.39
N VAL A 984 14.59 -23.11 9.55
CA VAL A 984 14.25 -24.20 10.46
C VAL A 984 14.75 -23.82 11.85
N ASP A 985 13.83 -23.63 12.80
CA ASP A 985 14.11 -23.43 14.23
C ASP A 985 14.95 -24.61 14.79
N GLU A 986 16.07 -24.32 15.46
CA GLU A 986 16.96 -25.31 16.08
C GLU A 986 16.22 -26.24 17.05
N LYS A 987 15.13 -25.76 17.66
CA LYS A 987 14.29 -26.53 18.57
C LYS A 987 13.49 -27.63 17.86
N LEU A 988 13.10 -27.40 16.61
CA LEU A 988 12.43 -28.39 15.76
C LEU A 988 13.42 -29.48 15.30
N LEU A 989 14.69 -29.11 15.07
CA LEU A 989 15.77 -30.06 14.77
C LEU A 989 16.06 -30.98 15.97
N GLU A 990 16.07 -30.45 17.19
CA GLU A 990 16.18 -31.25 18.43
C GLU A 990 14.99 -32.21 18.61
N GLU A 991 13.77 -31.75 18.38
CA GLU A 991 12.57 -32.62 18.47
C GLU A 991 12.57 -33.71 17.38
N LEU A 992 13.01 -33.40 16.16
CA LEU A 992 13.19 -34.36 15.07
C LEU A 992 14.31 -35.38 15.34
N GLU A 993 15.41 -34.97 15.98
CA GLU A 993 16.45 -35.89 16.45
C GLU A 993 15.97 -36.78 17.59
N THR A 994 15.08 -36.26 18.44
CA THR A 994 14.47 -37.02 19.53
C THR A 994 13.45 -38.04 19.01
N LEU A 995 12.72 -37.69 17.93
CA LEU A 995 11.83 -38.60 17.20
C LEU A 995 12.60 -39.69 16.45
N LYS A 996 13.75 -39.36 15.83
CA LYS A 996 14.67 -40.34 15.21
C LYS A 996 15.17 -41.39 16.21
N LYS A 997 15.38 -41.01 17.47
CA LYS A 997 15.81 -41.93 18.55
C LYS A 997 14.67 -42.82 19.09
N ARG A 998 13.40 -42.54 18.78
CA ARG A 998 12.24 -43.29 19.28
C ARG A 998 11.71 -44.34 18.30
N THR A 999 12.11 -44.30 17.04
CA THR A 999 11.71 -45.26 16.00
C THR A 999 12.81 -46.27 15.71
N ASP A 1000 13.16 -47.08 16.70
CA ASP A 1000 13.93 -48.33 16.52
C ASP A 1000 12.95 -49.50 16.34
N ILE A 1001 12.51 -49.76 15.10
CA ILE A 1001 11.90 -51.05 14.70
C ILE A 1001 12.72 -51.64 13.54
N ILE A 1002 13.71 -52.46 13.94
CA ILE A 1002 13.99 -53.83 13.48
C ILE A 1002 14.07 -54.08 11.95
N THR A 1003 15.32 -54.03 11.47
CA THR A 1003 16.08 -54.96 10.59
C THR A 1003 15.68 -55.24 9.12
N ALA A 1004 16.65 -55.07 8.21
CA ALA A 1004 17.35 -56.19 7.56
C ALA A 1004 18.65 -55.78 6.81
N GLY A 1005 19.80 -56.34 7.25
CA GLY A 1005 21.05 -56.62 6.51
C GLY A 1005 21.85 -55.43 5.91
N SER A 1006 23.09 -55.12 6.27
CA SER A 1006 24.25 -56.01 6.43
C SER A 1006 25.46 -55.24 7.00
N LYS A 1007 26.14 -55.80 8.03
CA LYS A 1007 27.61 -55.91 8.26
C LYS A 1007 28.53 -54.74 7.79
N PHE A 1008 29.48 -54.13 8.53
CA PHE A 1008 30.28 -54.51 9.72
C PHE A 1008 31.07 -53.29 10.28
N ARG A 1009 31.21 -53.24 11.62
CA ARG A 1009 32.34 -52.84 12.52
C ARG A 1009 33.23 -51.58 12.31
N LEU A 1010 33.26 -50.79 13.39
CA LEU A 1010 34.32 -49.89 13.89
C LEU A 1010 35.60 -50.61 14.34
N ILE A 1011 36.78 -50.05 14.02
CA ILE A 1011 38.04 -50.07 14.81
C ILE A 1011 38.82 -48.76 14.51
N GLY A 1012 39.23 -47.99 15.53
CA GLY A 1012 40.33 -47.00 15.46
C GLY A 1012 41.55 -47.49 16.29
N PRO A 1013 42.58 -46.71 16.68
CA PRO A 1013 43.13 -45.41 16.23
C PRO A 1013 44.70 -45.40 16.08
N LYS A 1014 45.31 -44.22 15.79
CA LYS A 1014 46.72 -43.76 15.97
C LYS A 1014 47.89 -44.39 15.14
N GLU A 1015 48.74 -43.54 14.52
CA GLU A 1015 50.12 -43.19 14.94
C GLU A 1015 50.93 -42.37 13.90
N ASP A 1016 51.44 -41.22 14.38
CA ASP A 1016 52.72 -40.51 14.18
C ASP A 1016 53.57 -40.53 12.87
N VAL A 1017 53.64 -39.33 12.28
CA VAL A 1017 54.81 -38.56 11.79
C VAL A 1017 56.18 -39.25 11.62
N LYS A 1018 56.77 -39.16 10.41
CA LYS A 1018 58.19 -38.80 10.21
C LYS A 1018 58.50 -38.21 8.83
N LEU A 1019 59.22 -37.08 8.85
CA LEU A 1019 59.69 -36.25 7.74
C LEU A 1019 60.59 -36.99 6.72
N ILE A 1020 60.53 -36.55 5.46
CA ILE A 1020 61.74 -36.35 4.64
C ILE A 1020 61.81 -34.87 4.24
N ARG A 1021 62.96 -34.26 4.57
CA ARG A 1021 63.32 -32.87 4.30
C ARG A 1021 63.80 -32.71 2.86
N GLY A 1022 63.41 -31.58 2.27
CA GLY A 1022 64.03 -31.00 1.08
C GLY A 1022 62.99 -30.40 0.15
N PHE A 1023 62.76 -29.08 0.27
CA PHE A 1023 61.99 -28.18 -0.62
C PHE A 1023 60.53 -27.77 -0.22
N ASN A 1024 60.25 -26.46 -0.38
CA ASN A 1024 58.95 -25.75 -0.60
C ASN A 1024 57.86 -25.67 0.49
N PRO A 1025 56.86 -24.76 0.40
CA PRO A 1025 56.78 -23.34 -0.03
C PRO A 1025 56.31 -22.47 1.16
N LYS A 1026 56.98 -21.36 1.45
CA LYS A 1026 56.76 -20.66 2.72
C LYS A 1026 55.75 -19.52 2.74
N GLU A 1027 54.96 -19.25 1.69
CA GLU A 1027 54.09 -18.05 1.76
C GLU A 1027 52.59 -18.23 1.52
N HIS A 1028 52.05 -19.36 1.06
CA HIS A 1028 50.59 -19.60 1.14
C HIS A 1028 50.25 -21.08 1.38
N ARG A 1029 49.52 -21.38 2.46
CA ARG A 1029 49.01 -22.73 2.78
C ARG A 1029 47.62 -22.91 2.14
N PHE A 1030 47.50 -23.88 1.23
CA PHE A 1030 46.21 -24.42 0.79
C PHE A 1030 45.74 -25.43 1.83
N ILE A 1031 44.56 -25.21 2.42
CA ILE A 1031 43.99 -26.11 3.43
C ILE A 1031 42.62 -26.56 2.95
N GLN A 1032 42.48 -27.86 2.72
CA GLN A 1032 41.19 -28.48 2.44
C GLN A 1032 40.51 -28.78 3.78
N VAL A 1033 39.33 -28.20 3.99
CA VAL A 1033 38.54 -28.35 5.21
C VAL A 1033 37.28 -29.15 4.90
N ASN A 1034 36.95 -30.12 5.77
CA ASN A 1034 35.82 -31.01 5.55
C ASN A 1034 34.56 -30.56 6.32
N SER A 1035 34.66 -29.51 7.14
CA SER A 1035 33.51 -28.87 7.80
C SER A 1035 33.80 -27.40 8.17
N LEU A 1036 32.76 -26.58 8.26
CA LEU A 1036 32.86 -25.15 8.64
C LEU A 1036 33.46 -24.94 10.05
N LYS A 1037 33.29 -25.90 10.95
CA LYS A 1037 33.86 -25.86 12.30
C LYS A 1037 35.38 -25.97 12.30
N GLU A 1038 35.95 -26.66 11.30
CA GLU A 1038 37.39 -26.82 11.08
C GLU A 1038 37.99 -25.52 10.50
N ALA A 1039 37.25 -24.85 9.61
CA ALA A 1039 37.66 -23.59 8.98
C ALA A 1039 37.83 -22.43 9.98
N ARG A 1040 36.97 -22.33 11.00
CA ARG A 1040 37.04 -21.28 12.05
C ARG A 1040 38.32 -21.31 12.91
N SER A 1041 39.05 -22.42 12.91
CA SER A 1041 40.28 -22.58 13.71
C SER A 1041 41.57 -22.19 12.97
N LEU A 1042 41.46 -21.76 11.70
CA LEU A 1042 42.60 -21.50 10.82
C LEU A 1042 42.89 -20.00 10.72
N VAL A 1043 44.19 -19.66 10.71
CA VAL A 1043 44.70 -18.28 10.77
C VAL A 1043 44.42 -17.51 9.48
N SER A 1044 44.07 -16.22 9.63
CA SER A 1044 43.93 -15.22 8.57
C SER A 1044 45.07 -15.28 7.54
N GLY A 1045 44.72 -15.30 6.24
CA GLY A 1045 45.69 -15.34 5.12
C GLY A 1045 45.90 -16.72 4.47
N SER A 1046 45.05 -17.70 4.76
CA SER A 1046 45.08 -19.04 4.15
C SER A 1046 44.11 -19.15 2.96
N VAL A 1047 44.42 -19.99 1.97
CA VAL A 1047 43.47 -20.30 0.87
C VAL A 1047 42.68 -21.56 1.25
N LEU A 1048 41.37 -21.41 1.43
CA LEU A 1048 40.48 -22.49 1.91
C LEU A 1048 39.76 -23.13 0.72
N LEU A 1049 39.85 -24.47 0.62
CA LEU A 1049 39.07 -25.24 -0.35
C LEU A 1049 37.84 -25.83 0.34
N VAL A 1050 36.64 -25.41 -0.06
CA VAL A 1050 35.38 -25.80 0.57
C VAL A 1050 34.44 -26.46 -0.46
N ASN A 1051 33.79 -27.57 -0.06
CA ASN A 1051 32.78 -28.22 -0.89
C ASN A 1051 31.42 -27.53 -0.72
N PHE A 1052 30.72 -27.29 -1.83
CA PHE A 1052 29.47 -26.53 -1.86
C PHE A 1052 28.37 -27.04 -0.92
N ARG A 1053 28.24 -28.37 -0.76
CA ARG A 1053 27.19 -28.98 0.08
C ARG A 1053 27.34 -28.69 1.57
N ASP A 1054 28.49 -28.20 1.99
CA ASP A 1054 28.81 -27.95 3.39
C ASP A 1054 28.63 -26.48 3.79
N ILE A 1055 28.22 -25.61 2.84
CA ILE A 1055 27.91 -24.20 3.08
C ILE A 1055 26.45 -24.08 3.52
N LYS A 1056 26.20 -23.90 4.83
CA LYS A 1056 24.90 -23.47 5.36
C LYS A 1056 24.95 -21.97 5.66
N SER A 1057 23.87 -21.26 5.37
CA SER A 1057 23.79 -19.79 5.15
C SER A 1057 24.10 -18.86 6.33
N THR A 1058 24.64 -19.35 7.45
CA THR A 1058 24.78 -18.54 8.68
C THR A 1058 26.04 -18.89 9.47
N ALA A 1059 27.23 -18.88 8.87
CA ALA A 1059 28.46 -19.11 9.63
C ALA A 1059 29.77 -18.64 8.97
N PHE A 1060 29.82 -17.42 8.45
CA PHE A 1060 31.10 -16.74 8.28
C PHE A 1060 30.98 -15.41 9.01
N GLU A 1061 31.94 -15.10 9.87
CA GLU A 1061 32.20 -13.76 10.40
C GLU A 1061 33.73 -13.63 10.36
N GLU A 1062 34.19 -12.53 9.77
CA GLU A 1062 35.56 -12.01 9.77
C GLU A 1062 36.70 -13.04 9.61
N SER A 1063 37.03 -13.40 8.37
CA SER A 1063 38.41 -13.79 8.03
C SER A 1063 38.73 -13.34 6.61
N GLY A 1064 39.76 -12.51 6.42
CA GLY A 1064 40.23 -12.06 5.11
C GLY A 1064 40.94 -13.17 4.31
N SER A 1065 40.28 -14.31 4.13
CA SER A 1065 40.83 -15.53 3.51
C SER A 1065 40.20 -15.77 2.13
N THR A 1066 41.00 -16.18 1.13
CA THR A 1066 40.52 -16.52 -0.21
C THR A 1066 39.84 -17.90 -0.21
N ILE A 1067 38.62 -18.01 -0.76
CA ILE A 1067 37.83 -19.25 -0.76
C ILE A 1067 37.72 -19.81 -2.19
N ILE A 1068 38.11 -21.07 -2.37
CA ILE A 1068 37.96 -21.81 -3.63
C ILE A 1068 36.84 -22.85 -3.47
N ILE A 1069 35.79 -22.75 -4.30
CA ILE A 1069 34.61 -23.64 -4.23
C ILE A 1069 34.70 -24.68 -5.34
N ASN A 1070 34.67 -25.97 -4.97
CA ASN A 1070 34.69 -27.07 -5.93
C ASN A 1070 33.26 -27.53 -6.28
N ALA A 1071 32.79 -27.22 -7.49
CA ALA A 1071 31.43 -27.52 -7.96
C ALA A 1071 31.21 -29.00 -8.37
N ARG A 1072 32.27 -29.81 -8.49
CA ARG A 1072 32.20 -31.16 -9.10
C ARG A 1072 31.36 -32.18 -8.30
N LYS A 1073 31.13 -31.95 -7.00
CA LYS A 1073 30.36 -32.86 -6.12
C LYS A 1073 28.85 -32.56 -6.03
N LEU A 1074 28.36 -31.60 -6.81
CA LEU A 1074 26.96 -31.20 -6.78
C LEU A 1074 25.99 -32.24 -7.38
N GLY A 1075 26.48 -33.18 -8.19
CA GLY A 1075 25.61 -34.18 -8.85
C GLY A 1075 24.72 -33.58 -9.95
N LEU A 1076 25.01 -32.34 -10.35
CA LEU A 1076 24.32 -31.63 -11.42
C LEU A 1076 24.76 -32.19 -12.76
N ARG A 1077 23.79 -32.48 -13.63
CA ARG A 1077 24.02 -33.23 -14.87
C ARG A 1077 24.29 -32.33 -16.08
N THR A 1078 24.06 -31.01 -15.98
CA THR A 1078 24.28 -30.05 -17.07
C THR A 1078 24.89 -28.73 -16.59
N GLU A 1079 25.57 -28.00 -17.48
CA GLU A 1079 26.14 -26.66 -17.21
C GLU A 1079 25.04 -25.63 -16.83
N HIS A 1080 23.83 -25.77 -17.37
CA HIS A 1080 22.71 -24.86 -17.15
C HIS A 1080 22.17 -24.94 -15.71
N ASP A 1081 22.11 -26.15 -15.13
CA ASP A 1081 21.64 -26.36 -13.76
C ASP A 1081 22.64 -25.81 -12.71
N ALA A 1082 23.93 -25.84 -13.05
CA ALA A 1082 24.98 -25.24 -12.22
C ALA A 1082 24.88 -23.71 -12.20
N VAL A 1083 24.60 -23.08 -13.35
CA VAL A 1083 24.45 -21.62 -13.46
C VAL A 1083 23.22 -21.13 -12.69
N ILE A 1084 22.07 -21.78 -12.84
CA ILE A 1084 20.82 -21.39 -12.14
C ILE A 1084 20.97 -21.54 -10.62
N SER A 1085 21.56 -22.64 -10.16
CA SER A 1085 21.77 -22.88 -8.72
C SER A 1085 22.74 -21.85 -8.13
N MET A 1086 23.76 -21.42 -8.87
CA MET A 1086 24.73 -20.42 -8.40
C MET A 1086 24.12 -19.01 -8.33
N TYR A 1087 23.32 -18.63 -9.33
CA TYR A 1087 22.63 -17.33 -9.39
C TYR A 1087 21.57 -17.19 -8.28
N SER A 1088 20.91 -18.29 -7.94
CA SER A 1088 19.79 -18.29 -6.97
C SER A 1088 20.24 -18.43 -5.51
N LEU A 1089 21.40 -19.05 -5.25
CA LEU A 1089 21.83 -19.39 -3.88
C LEU A 1089 23.11 -18.70 -3.40
N VAL A 1090 24.04 -18.35 -4.29
CA VAL A 1090 25.39 -17.90 -3.90
C VAL A 1090 25.55 -16.39 -4.01
N LEU A 1091 25.20 -15.83 -5.17
CA LEU A 1091 25.39 -14.40 -5.47
C LEU A 1091 24.62 -13.46 -4.52
N PRO A 1092 23.33 -13.70 -4.19
CA PRO A 1092 22.58 -12.81 -3.31
C PRO A 1092 23.05 -12.86 -1.84
N VAL A 1093 23.58 -14.01 -1.39
CA VAL A 1093 24.07 -14.20 -0.02
C VAL A 1093 25.47 -13.63 0.15
N TYR A 1094 26.32 -13.70 -0.88
CA TYR A 1094 27.72 -13.28 -0.77
C TYR A 1094 27.93 -11.76 -0.92
N TYR A 1095 27.18 -11.11 -1.82
CA TYR A 1095 27.23 -9.64 -2.01
C TYR A 1095 26.84 -8.85 -0.75
N LYS A 1096 26.03 -9.46 0.12
CA LYS A 1096 25.57 -8.84 1.36
C LYS A 1096 26.57 -8.93 2.51
N VAL A 1097 27.60 -9.78 2.42
CA VAL A 1097 28.44 -10.13 3.57
C VAL A 1097 29.94 -9.86 3.35
N TYR A 1098 30.50 -9.92 2.14
CA TYR A 1098 31.96 -9.76 1.92
C TYR A 1098 32.36 -9.07 0.59
N PRO A 1099 32.55 -7.74 0.57
CA PRO A 1099 32.93 -7.00 -0.65
C PRO A 1099 34.36 -7.25 -1.14
N ASP A 1100 35.30 -7.66 -0.26
CA ASP A 1100 36.75 -7.69 -0.57
C ASP A 1100 37.33 -9.10 -0.86
N SER A 1101 36.50 -10.12 -1.11
CA SER A 1101 36.96 -11.52 -1.28
C SER A 1101 37.03 -11.96 -2.74
N VAL A 1102 38.10 -12.69 -3.12
CA VAL A 1102 38.27 -13.28 -4.47
C VAL A 1102 37.68 -14.70 -4.51
N ILE A 1103 36.80 -14.96 -5.48
CA ILE A 1103 36.17 -16.28 -5.70
C ILE A 1103 36.71 -16.89 -7.00
N VAL A 1104 37.24 -18.12 -6.91
CA VAL A 1104 37.70 -18.89 -8.08
C VAL A 1104 36.77 -20.10 -8.30
N LEU A 1105 36.19 -20.21 -9.50
CA LEU A 1105 35.22 -21.25 -9.87
C LEU A 1105 35.76 -22.11 -11.02
N GLY A 1106 35.80 -23.44 -10.82
CA GLY A 1106 36.21 -24.41 -11.84
C GLY A 1106 35.03 -25.19 -12.41
N PHE A 1107 34.90 -25.25 -13.74
CA PHE A 1107 33.84 -25.96 -14.45
C PHE A 1107 34.36 -27.14 -15.28
N PRO A 1108 33.63 -28.26 -15.35
CA PRO A 1108 33.92 -29.34 -16.29
C PRO A 1108 33.12 -29.12 -17.60
N GLY A 1109 33.74 -28.53 -18.62
CA GLY A 1109 33.05 -28.25 -19.89
C GLY A 1109 33.94 -27.65 -20.97
N ASN A 1110 33.73 -28.05 -22.23
CA ASN A 1110 34.66 -27.81 -23.35
C ASN A 1110 34.23 -26.68 -24.31
N ASN A 1111 33.23 -25.86 -23.96
CA ASN A 1111 32.67 -24.87 -24.89
C ASN A 1111 32.81 -23.44 -24.34
N GLY A 1112 33.65 -22.62 -25.00
CA GLY A 1112 33.88 -21.22 -24.65
C GLY A 1112 32.68 -20.28 -24.81
N SER A 1113 31.52 -20.76 -25.27
CA SER A 1113 30.28 -19.98 -25.41
C SER A 1113 29.52 -19.80 -24.08
N SER A 1114 29.67 -20.71 -23.13
CA SER A 1114 28.97 -20.64 -21.83
C SER A 1114 29.62 -19.61 -20.88
N LEU A 1115 30.94 -19.44 -20.97
CA LEU A 1115 31.70 -18.46 -20.18
C LEU A 1115 31.43 -17.00 -20.57
N SER A 1116 31.28 -16.73 -21.88
CA SER A 1116 30.96 -15.39 -22.37
C SER A 1116 29.54 -14.96 -22.01
N MET A 1117 28.59 -15.90 -21.94
CA MET A 1117 27.23 -15.64 -21.47
C MET A 1117 27.18 -15.34 -19.97
N LEU A 1118 28.01 -16.03 -19.17
CA LEU A 1118 28.14 -15.77 -17.73
C LEU A 1118 28.80 -14.41 -17.45
N HIS A 1119 29.83 -14.04 -18.22
CA HIS A 1119 30.49 -12.74 -18.12
C HIS A 1119 29.52 -11.60 -18.49
N ALA A 1120 28.73 -11.78 -19.57
CA ALA A 1120 27.72 -10.82 -19.99
C ALA A 1120 26.58 -10.67 -18.96
N LEU A 1121 26.13 -11.76 -18.33
CA LEU A 1121 25.10 -11.73 -17.28
C LEU A 1121 25.59 -11.09 -15.97
N CYS A 1122 26.86 -11.26 -15.61
CA CYS A 1122 27.45 -10.58 -14.45
C CYS A 1122 27.64 -9.07 -14.72
N CYS A 1123 28.07 -8.68 -15.92
CA CYS A 1123 28.17 -7.27 -16.32
C CYS A 1123 26.80 -6.59 -16.47
N ALA A 1124 25.78 -7.32 -16.93
CA ALA A 1124 24.41 -6.81 -17.05
C ALA A 1124 23.74 -6.59 -15.68
N HIS A 1125 24.05 -7.40 -14.66
CA HIS A 1125 23.49 -7.20 -13.33
C HIS A 1125 24.13 -6.00 -12.60
N LEU A 1126 25.44 -5.78 -12.77
CA LEU A 1126 26.15 -4.59 -12.28
C LEU A 1126 25.67 -3.27 -12.89
N SER A 1127 24.91 -3.32 -13.99
CA SER A 1127 24.34 -2.14 -14.66
C SER A 1127 22.84 -1.94 -14.39
N CYS A 1128 22.14 -2.92 -13.79
CA CYS A 1128 20.71 -2.83 -13.49
C CYS A 1128 20.38 -2.43 -12.04
N GLU A 1129 21.33 -2.53 -11.11
CA GLU A 1129 21.22 -1.94 -9.77
C GLU A 1129 22.02 -0.62 -9.71
N GLY A 1130 21.40 0.48 -10.15
CA GLY A 1130 21.71 1.84 -9.72
C GLY A 1130 23.17 2.31 -9.78
N GLY A 1131 23.56 2.87 -10.93
CA GLY A 1131 24.68 3.81 -11.03
C GLY A 1131 26.07 3.18 -11.16
N LEU A 1132 26.82 3.65 -12.14
CA LEU A 1132 28.23 3.32 -12.33
C LEU A 1132 29.05 3.95 -11.18
N ILE A 1133 29.07 3.32 -10.00
CA ILE A 1133 30.10 3.59 -9.00
C ILE A 1133 31.36 2.88 -9.50
N LEU A 1134 32.31 3.64 -10.04
CA LEU A 1134 33.71 3.22 -10.10
C LEU A 1134 34.19 3.04 -8.65
N CYS A 1135 33.95 1.85 -8.10
CA CYS A 1135 34.59 1.41 -6.88
C CYS A 1135 35.95 0.84 -7.30
N ASP A 1136 37.05 1.41 -6.79
CA ASP A 1136 38.45 0.98 -7.05
C ASP A 1136 38.78 -0.44 -6.53
N SER A 1137 37.77 -1.27 -6.28
CA SER A 1137 37.87 -2.60 -5.66
C SER A 1137 36.67 -3.46 -6.06
N ALA A 1138 36.56 -3.82 -7.33
CA ALA A 1138 35.67 -4.91 -7.75
C ALA A 1138 36.34 -6.27 -7.48
N PRO A 1139 35.63 -7.29 -6.95
CA PRO A 1139 36.19 -8.62 -6.80
C PRO A 1139 36.52 -9.22 -8.18
N ALA A 1140 37.76 -9.68 -8.36
CA ALA A 1140 38.19 -10.32 -9.60
C ALA A 1140 37.60 -11.75 -9.70
N PHE A 1141 36.74 -11.99 -10.68
CA PHE A 1141 36.29 -13.34 -11.02
C PHE A 1141 37.26 -13.97 -12.03
N VAL A 1142 37.91 -15.07 -11.65
CA VAL A 1142 38.82 -15.80 -12.54
C VAL A 1142 38.23 -17.16 -12.89
N PHE A 1143 38.00 -17.39 -14.19
CA PHE A 1143 37.41 -18.61 -14.72
C PHE A 1143 38.46 -19.42 -15.50
N PHE A 1144 38.50 -20.75 -15.32
CA PHE A 1144 39.45 -21.61 -16.03
C PHE A 1144 38.77 -22.84 -16.70
N PRO A 1145 39.12 -23.17 -17.96
CA PRO A 1145 38.77 -24.44 -18.58
C PRO A 1145 39.77 -25.56 -18.21
N ASP A 1146 39.24 -26.74 -17.89
CA ASP A 1146 39.86 -27.79 -17.05
C ASP A 1146 40.93 -28.68 -17.72
N HIS A 1147 41.54 -28.27 -18.84
CA HIS A 1147 42.42 -29.18 -19.61
C HIS A 1147 43.73 -28.57 -20.10
N LYS A 1148 44.64 -28.23 -19.18
CA LYS A 1148 46.11 -28.39 -19.39
C LYS A 1148 46.84 -28.71 -18.08
N PRO A 1149 47.86 -29.59 -18.09
CA PRO A 1149 48.74 -29.86 -16.94
C PRO A 1149 49.52 -28.64 -16.40
N GLN A 1150 49.39 -27.49 -17.06
CA GLN A 1150 50.04 -26.22 -16.71
C GLN A 1150 49.36 -25.47 -15.56
N TYR A 1151 48.22 -25.94 -15.04
CA TYR A 1151 47.49 -25.27 -13.94
C TYR A 1151 48.34 -25.12 -12.66
N GLN A 1152 49.18 -26.10 -12.36
CA GLN A 1152 50.10 -26.06 -11.20
C GLN A 1152 51.31 -25.15 -11.44
N GLU A 1153 51.78 -25.01 -12.68
CA GLU A 1153 52.89 -24.11 -13.03
C GLU A 1153 52.44 -22.64 -13.11
N TRP A 1154 51.19 -22.39 -13.52
CA TRP A 1154 50.65 -21.03 -13.66
C TRP A 1154 50.35 -20.37 -12.30
N LEU A 1155 49.83 -21.15 -11.34
CA LEU A 1155 49.65 -20.70 -9.95
C LEU A 1155 50.98 -20.39 -9.23
N ALA A 1156 52.10 -20.97 -9.69
CA ALA A 1156 53.42 -20.67 -9.16
C ALA A 1156 54.07 -19.42 -9.78
N ALA A 1157 53.58 -18.94 -10.92
CA ALA A 1157 54.16 -17.81 -11.66
C ALA A 1157 53.55 -16.44 -11.29
N TYR A 1158 52.35 -16.40 -10.70
CA TYR A 1158 51.68 -15.16 -10.32
C TYR A 1158 51.79 -14.88 -8.83
N ASN A 1159 52.72 -14.00 -8.48
CA ASN A 1159 52.81 -13.38 -7.17
C ASN A 1159 51.62 -12.41 -7.02
N LEU A 1160 50.56 -12.82 -6.32
CA LEU A 1160 49.30 -12.08 -6.19
C LEU A 1160 49.41 -10.75 -5.40
N GLY A 1161 50.61 -10.36 -4.99
CA GLY A 1161 50.89 -9.06 -4.37
C GLY A 1161 51.13 -7.90 -5.33
N GLU A 1162 51.33 -8.13 -6.64
CA GLU A 1162 51.64 -7.06 -7.61
C GLU A 1162 50.58 -6.83 -8.71
N ALA A 1163 49.45 -7.55 -8.68
CA ALA A 1163 48.40 -7.43 -9.70
C ALA A 1163 47.58 -6.12 -9.63
N ALA A 1164 47.78 -5.28 -8.60
CA ALA A 1164 47.09 -4.00 -8.44
C ALA A 1164 47.69 -2.83 -9.26
N ARG A 1165 48.73 -3.05 -10.10
CA ARG A 1165 49.39 -1.98 -10.86
C ARG A 1165 49.54 -2.21 -12.38
N VAL A 1166 48.96 -3.27 -12.96
CA VAL A 1166 49.14 -3.60 -14.40
C VAL A 1166 47.82 -3.86 -15.13
N PHE A 1167 46.82 -3.00 -14.95
CA PHE A 1167 45.65 -2.92 -15.83
C PHE A 1167 45.32 -1.47 -16.22
N GLU A 1168 46.30 -0.76 -16.77
CA GLU A 1168 46.00 0.19 -17.86
C GLU A 1168 46.14 -0.59 -19.16
N LEU A 1169 45.03 -1.13 -19.67
CA LEU A 1169 44.98 -1.74 -21.00
C LEU A 1169 43.99 -0.97 -21.86
N ASP A 1170 44.57 -0.34 -22.88
CA ASP A 1170 44.00 0.53 -23.89
C ASP A 1170 42.79 -0.10 -24.61
N ILE A 1171 41.61 0.50 -24.42
CA ILE A 1171 40.30 0.07 -24.96
C ILE A 1171 40.25 0.11 -26.51
N ASN A 1172 41.26 0.63 -27.18
CA ASN A 1172 41.25 0.79 -28.63
C ASN A 1172 41.57 -0.47 -29.45
N GLN A 1173 41.89 -1.62 -28.85
CA GLN A 1173 42.25 -2.84 -29.59
C GLN A 1173 41.18 -3.94 -29.71
N PHE A 1174 40.00 -3.80 -29.10
CA PHE A 1174 38.96 -4.84 -29.13
C PHE A 1174 37.77 -4.57 -30.08
N VAL A 1175 37.87 -3.54 -30.93
CA VAL A 1175 36.91 -3.32 -32.03
C VAL A 1175 37.53 -3.85 -33.33
N GLY A 1176 37.35 -5.14 -33.60
CA GLY A 1176 37.79 -5.71 -34.87
C GLY A 1176 37.87 -7.24 -34.94
N LYS A 1177 36.73 -7.93 -34.80
CA LYS A 1177 36.34 -9.09 -35.63
C LYS A 1177 34.93 -9.55 -35.33
#